data_AF-A0A5C1AR58-F1
#
_entry.id   AF-A0A5C1AR58-F1
#
_cell.length_a   1.000
_cell.length_b   1.000
_cell.length_c   1.000
_cell.angle_alpha   90.00
_cell.angle_beta   90.00
_cell.angle_gamma   90.00
#
_symmetry.space_group_name_H-M   'P 1'
#
loop_
_entity.id
_entity.type
_entity.pdbx_description
1 polymer ?
#
loop_
_entity_poly.entity_id
_entity_poly.type
_entity_poly.pdbx_seq_one_letter_code
_entity_poly.pdbx_strand_id
1 'polypeptide(L)'
;MRAPLSCVVLVVLLVAEFAVPPAAADEPTLAAADKKYLDGLMADFLFDPKGAERVAVPVVVRTVWATADEGTTEGWLVPAKDGKPGRVHFTDGASIPIPPDPKVKKVDFVAACKARYTAPAPKKGDADDDTFRKMGKRAVGGLDADDLAVAAWLYRLGQDGLAARALAAARKEARAPRGEKGDPRKQLREDLAWAAFAGLVHAYMVRADEEALAHGERLLNLYPTEAKDEPFDQATAIVADLKRRRGKGTFGKAPAETWPDGFDTWNAARKATYLIDALDEVDARQDGQPGGVDLAGDRRVRELIRVGDASVPALIDALEKDERLTRSVHFWRDFARSRTVLGVREAELSAVMSILRVRVFEPVSTGDSFTARGGDTVKATVARLRAYWTAYGRLPFDERMMAVLTDPKASFEAKREAAGNLARLGADRTLATTVFSDRAGDPPGGANPAVAKFKAPTVAEAILAAMDADLAAHDAKKTDDLHDYHRRHLEDAYLFALVDLGDKRAAADAAGRTKAATGRMRRKWAFAAHLLGNPEPFRQFADEFRRGLVAVPANDKPRTNDDDQPGAVELAGAVGYLVSAGTPEADAALNALADPKHPLHRAAADRVLKESPGWSDHAAWFAHPYCLRILRAALDDTTPTGATYAIEGARLRHKVKDGESSGPAPDFLSDPTVRRAEAAERACDKAAEQLAALVVGLPRYHPLFKDADARLAAVRAAFDRFAGNYRRATGRERDVLDLSPWGSVYVPNVAALGRAATADDVRAGRAVFHLDGKGTPADRSLPAAAGLKKDEKQERPPRVVIVQAEVGPDGETTFGVIAKDGVRARPERELTGIKSFVDLDREAKEAAKKRESGKE
;
A
#
# COMPACT_ATOMS: atom_id res chain seq x y z
N MET A 1 22.74 -54.08 -5.77
CA MET A 1 22.04 -55.37 -5.99
C MET A 1 20.54 -55.13 -5.93
N ARG A 2 19.85 -55.50 -7.02
CA ARG A 2 18.39 -55.76 -7.21
C ARG A 2 17.39 -54.65 -6.82
N ALA A 3 16.39 -54.26 -7.61
CA ALA A 3 15.97 -54.40 -9.01
C ALA A 3 14.63 -53.59 -9.12
N PRO A 4 14.17 -53.20 -10.32
CA PRO A 4 13.28 -52.07 -10.56
C PRO A 4 11.80 -52.46 -10.72
N LEU A 5 10.88 -51.49 -10.58
CA LEU A 5 9.47 -51.65 -10.94
C LEU A 5 9.21 -51.05 -12.33
N SER A 6 8.60 -51.89 -13.17
CA SER A 6 8.39 -51.73 -14.60
C SER A 6 7.41 -50.62 -15.01
N CYS A 7 7.71 -50.03 -16.17
CA CYS A 7 6.79 -49.27 -17.01
C CYS A 7 5.57 -50.12 -17.39
N VAL A 8 4.36 -49.59 -17.15
CA VAL A 8 3.14 -49.98 -17.86
C VAL A 8 2.68 -48.76 -18.64
N VAL A 9 2.87 -48.82 -19.97
CA VAL A 9 2.27 -47.90 -20.92
C VAL A 9 0.83 -48.36 -21.13
N LEU A 10 -0.13 -47.65 -20.54
CA LEU A 10 -1.55 -47.84 -20.82
C LEU A 10 -1.94 -46.91 -21.98
N VAL A 11 -2.05 -47.46 -23.18
CA VAL A 11 -2.66 -46.78 -24.33
C VAL A 11 -4.17 -46.76 -24.10
N VAL A 12 -4.71 -45.63 -23.65
CA VAL A 12 -6.16 -45.38 -23.63
C VAL A 12 -6.56 -44.83 -24.99
N LEU A 13 -7.22 -45.67 -25.79
CA LEU A 13 -7.97 -45.27 -26.97
C LEU A 13 -9.17 -44.41 -26.52
N LEU A 14 -9.07 -43.09 -26.71
CA LEU A 14 -10.19 -42.16 -26.63
C LEU A 14 -11.10 -42.40 -27.84
N VAL A 15 -12.12 -43.23 -27.66
CA VAL A 15 -13.30 -43.24 -28.53
C VAL A 15 -14.09 -41.97 -28.21
N ALA A 16 -14.15 -41.05 -29.16
CA ALA A 16 -15.07 -39.93 -29.11
C ALA A 16 -16.50 -40.46 -29.29
N GLU A 17 -17.17 -40.76 -28.18
CA GLU A 17 -18.62 -40.91 -28.18
C GLU A 17 -19.24 -39.54 -28.52
N PHE A 18 -19.88 -39.48 -29.69
CA PHE A 18 -20.80 -38.40 -30.01
C PHE A 18 -21.98 -38.50 -29.02
N ALA A 19 -21.88 -37.75 -27.93
CA ALA A 19 -22.99 -37.57 -27.01
C ALA A 19 -24.18 -37.00 -27.80
N VAL A 20 -25.23 -37.81 -27.91
CA VAL A 20 -26.56 -37.37 -28.31
C VAL A 20 -26.93 -36.17 -27.44
N PRO A 21 -27.37 -35.03 -28.00
CA PRO A 21 -27.81 -33.89 -27.18
C PRO A 21 -28.88 -34.42 -26.22
N PRO A 22 -28.77 -34.16 -24.90
CA PRO A 22 -29.75 -34.64 -23.95
C PRO A 22 -31.14 -34.17 -24.41
N ALA A 23 -32.11 -35.08 -24.36
CA ALA A 23 -33.52 -34.77 -24.59
C ALA A 23 -33.87 -33.48 -23.83
N ALA A 24 -34.56 -32.56 -24.50
CA ALA A 24 -34.94 -31.26 -23.95
C ALA A 24 -35.51 -31.47 -22.54
N ALA A 25 -34.72 -31.11 -21.51
CA ALA A 25 -35.17 -31.20 -20.14
C ALA A 25 -36.44 -30.37 -20.02
N ASP A 26 -37.49 -30.97 -19.45
CA ASP A 26 -38.76 -30.29 -19.21
C ASP A 26 -38.51 -28.91 -18.61
N GLU A 27 -39.20 -27.89 -19.11
CA GLU A 27 -39.03 -26.54 -18.58
C GLU A 27 -39.29 -26.55 -17.07
N PRO A 28 -38.35 -26.05 -16.25
CA PRO A 28 -38.52 -26.08 -14.80
C PRO A 28 -39.76 -25.27 -14.42
N THR A 29 -40.69 -25.89 -13.70
CA THR A 29 -41.91 -25.25 -13.20
C THR A 29 -41.82 -25.01 -11.69
N LEU A 30 -42.32 -23.87 -11.21
CA LEU A 30 -42.41 -23.59 -9.76
C LEU A 30 -43.36 -24.56 -9.06
N ALA A 31 -42.89 -25.24 -8.02
CA ALA A 31 -43.76 -26.04 -7.15
C ALA A 31 -44.66 -25.14 -6.28
N ALA A 32 -45.74 -25.69 -5.72
CA ALA A 32 -46.63 -24.93 -4.82
C ALA A 32 -45.90 -24.34 -3.61
N ALA A 33 -44.91 -25.06 -3.07
CA ALA A 33 -44.05 -24.57 -2.00
C ALA A 33 -43.17 -23.38 -2.45
N ASP A 34 -42.66 -23.40 -3.68
CA ASP A 34 -41.88 -22.29 -4.23
C ASP A 34 -42.74 -21.04 -4.43
N LYS A 35 -43.97 -21.20 -4.95
CA LYS A 35 -44.92 -20.11 -5.10
C LYS A 35 -45.23 -19.44 -3.76
N LYS A 36 -45.57 -20.24 -2.75
CA LYS A 36 -45.79 -19.77 -1.38
C LYS A 36 -44.55 -19.08 -0.79
N TYR A 37 -43.36 -19.61 -1.07
CA TYR A 37 -42.10 -19.03 -0.62
C TYR A 37 -41.87 -17.64 -1.26
N LEU A 38 -42.04 -17.51 -2.59
CA LEU A 38 -41.89 -16.25 -3.31
C LEU A 38 -42.96 -15.21 -2.91
N ASP A 39 -44.23 -15.63 -2.74
CA ASP A 39 -45.29 -14.76 -2.21
C ASP A 39 -44.94 -14.23 -0.81
N GLY A 40 -44.34 -15.08 0.03
CA GLY A 40 -43.87 -14.70 1.36
C GLY A 40 -42.79 -13.62 1.36
N LEU A 41 -41.93 -13.55 0.34
CA LEU A 41 -40.92 -12.50 0.22
C LEU A 41 -41.53 -11.13 -0.05
N MET A 42 -42.56 -11.09 -0.91
CA MET A 42 -43.28 -9.87 -1.29
C MET A 42 -44.13 -9.34 -0.14
N ALA A 43 -44.67 -10.24 0.69
CA ALA A 43 -45.40 -9.87 1.90
C ALA A 43 -44.48 -9.38 3.03
N ASP A 44 -43.22 -9.83 3.05
CA ASP A 44 -42.26 -9.50 4.10
C ASP A 44 -41.48 -8.22 3.80
N PHE A 45 -40.68 -8.19 2.72
CA PHE A 45 -39.79 -7.05 2.46
C PHE A 45 -39.60 -6.68 0.98
N LEU A 46 -40.01 -7.50 0.00
CA LEU A 46 -39.82 -7.17 -1.42
C LEU A 46 -40.94 -6.30 -1.97
N PHE A 47 -40.58 -5.38 -2.87
CA PHE A 47 -41.55 -4.59 -3.62
C PHE A 47 -42.36 -5.42 -4.61
N ASP A 48 -43.68 -5.22 -4.65
CA ASP A 48 -44.58 -5.83 -5.64
C ASP A 48 -44.60 -5.07 -6.99
N PRO A 49 -44.05 -5.63 -8.08
CA PRO A 49 -43.96 -4.96 -9.38
C PRO A 49 -45.31 -4.86 -10.11
N LYS A 50 -46.39 -5.44 -9.57
CA LYS A 50 -47.69 -5.45 -10.25
C LYS A 50 -48.20 -4.04 -10.51
N GLY A 51 -48.30 -3.67 -11.79
CA GLY A 51 -48.75 -2.35 -12.23
C GLY A 51 -47.66 -1.28 -12.24
N ALA A 52 -46.40 -1.65 -11.99
CA ALA A 52 -45.24 -0.77 -12.11
C ALA A 52 -44.43 -1.08 -13.39
N GLU A 53 -43.68 -0.10 -13.87
CA GLU A 53 -42.80 -0.25 -15.04
C GLU A 53 -41.33 -0.31 -14.59
N ARG A 54 -40.55 -1.28 -15.09
CA ARG A 54 -39.12 -1.33 -14.77
C ARG A 54 -38.39 -0.20 -15.49
N VAL A 55 -37.63 0.59 -14.72
CA VAL A 55 -36.85 1.72 -15.24
C VAL A 55 -35.45 1.75 -14.64
N ALA A 56 -34.49 2.28 -15.40
CA ALA A 56 -33.19 2.70 -14.90
C ALA A 56 -33.21 4.21 -14.68
N VAL A 57 -32.77 4.64 -13.50
CA VAL A 57 -32.72 6.04 -13.08
C VAL A 57 -31.32 6.42 -12.62
N PRO A 58 -30.89 7.68 -12.83
CA PRO A 58 -29.65 8.18 -12.27
C PRO A 58 -29.74 8.20 -10.75
N VAL A 59 -28.67 7.83 -10.09
CA VAL A 59 -28.49 7.95 -8.64
C VAL A 59 -27.09 8.48 -8.36
N VAL A 60 -26.93 9.14 -7.22
CA VAL A 60 -25.60 9.46 -6.71
C VAL A 60 -25.11 8.22 -5.97
N VAL A 61 -24.01 7.63 -6.44
CA VAL A 61 -23.36 6.51 -5.75
C VAL A 61 -22.24 7.09 -4.91
N ARG A 62 -22.36 6.94 -3.59
CA ARG A 62 -21.33 7.32 -2.64
C ARG A 62 -20.49 6.11 -2.28
N THR A 63 -19.18 6.32 -2.21
CA THR A 63 -18.25 5.28 -1.83
C THR A 63 -17.62 5.58 -0.48
N VAL A 64 -16.94 4.59 0.09
CA VAL A 64 -16.17 4.75 1.33
C VAL A 64 -14.95 5.67 1.15
N TRP A 65 -14.61 6.04 -0.08
CA TRP A 65 -13.55 6.99 -0.41
C TRP A 65 -14.02 8.45 -0.38
N ALA A 66 -15.23 8.71 0.15
CA ALA A 66 -15.89 10.02 0.10
C ALA A 66 -16.09 10.56 -1.33
N THR A 67 -16.03 9.70 -2.35
CA THR A 67 -16.38 10.07 -3.72
C THR A 67 -17.88 9.98 -3.92
N ALA A 68 -18.40 10.82 -4.81
CA ALA A 68 -19.78 10.81 -5.25
C ALA A 68 -19.77 10.81 -6.78
N ASP A 69 -20.22 9.70 -7.36
CA ASP A 69 -20.27 9.52 -8.81
C ASP A 69 -21.72 9.41 -9.27
N GLU A 70 -22.02 9.92 -10.47
CA GLU A 70 -23.30 9.65 -11.11
C GLU A 70 -23.33 8.19 -11.55
N GLY A 71 -24.21 7.40 -10.95
CA GLY A 71 -24.49 6.02 -11.33
C GLY A 71 -25.90 5.89 -11.90
N THR A 72 -26.23 4.68 -12.35
CA THR A 72 -27.60 4.29 -12.68
C THR A 72 -28.00 3.11 -11.83
N THR A 73 -29.21 3.14 -11.28
CA THR A 73 -29.80 1.98 -10.63
C THR A 73 -31.16 1.68 -11.24
N GLU A 74 -31.59 0.42 -11.15
CA GLU A 74 -32.89 0.02 -11.63
C GLU A 74 -33.93 -0.04 -10.51
N GLY A 75 -35.16 0.32 -10.84
CA GLY A 75 -36.30 0.21 -9.94
C GLY A 75 -37.61 0.07 -10.71
N TRP A 76 -38.71 0.11 -9.97
CA TRP A 76 -40.07 -0.02 -10.46
C TRP A 76 -40.78 1.33 -10.35
N LEU A 77 -41.01 1.97 -11.50
CA LEU A 77 -41.75 3.20 -11.64
C LEU A 77 -43.24 2.95 -11.37
N VAL A 78 -43.74 3.57 -10.31
CA VAL A 78 -45.17 3.69 -10.02
C VAL A 78 -45.59 5.11 -10.43
N PRO A 79 -46.44 5.27 -11.47
CA PRO A 79 -46.85 6.59 -11.94
C PRO A 79 -47.68 7.33 -10.90
N ALA A 80 -47.73 8.66 -11.03
CA ALA A 80 -48.57 9.50 -10.17
C ALA A 80 -50.04 9.07 -10.28
N LYS A 81 -50.71 8.89 -9.14
CA LYS A 81 -52.11 8.48 -9.08
C LYS A 81 -52.78 9.08 -7.85
N ASP A 82 -54.04 9.51 -7.97
CA ASP A 82 -54.87 9.97 -6.86
C ASP A 82 -54.22 11.09 -6.03
N GLY A 83 -53.55 12.04 -6.69
CA GLY A 83 -52.86 13.17 -6.05
C GLY A 83 -51.53 12.82 -5.37
N LYS A 84 -51.08 11.55 -5.41
CA LYS A 84 -49.74 11.15 -4.94
C LYS A 84 -48.72 11.33 -6.08
N PRO A 85 -47.55 11.92 -5.82
CA PRO A 85 -46.49 12.02 -6.80
C PRO A 85 -46.00 10.62 -7.16
N GLY A 86 -45.67 10.41 -8.43
CA GLY A 86 -45.09 9.14 -8.87
C GLY A 86 -43.70 8.93 -8.26
N ARG A 87 -43.30 7.66 -8.12
CA ARG A 87 -42.05 7.26 -7.46
C ARG A 87 -41.41 6.07 -8.15
N VAL A 88 -40.10 5.94 -8.00
CA VAL A 88 -39.36 4.73 -8.39
C VAL A 88 -39.03 3.94 -7.14
N HIS A 89 -39.54 2.71 -7.06
CA HIS A 89 -39.34 1.78 -5.93
C HIS A 89 -38.22 0.78 -6.22
N PHE A 90 -37.35 0.57 -5.25
CA PHE A 90 -36.23 -0.37 -5.30
C PHE A 90 -36.63 -1.73 -4.71
N THR A 91 -35.64 -2.61 -4.57
CA THR A 91 -35.85 -4.03 -4.26
C THR A 91 -36.74 -4.28 -3.04
N ASP A 92 -36.53 -3.51 -1.98
CA ASP A 92 -37.23 -3.66 -0.70
C ASP A 92 -38.36 -2.63 -0.46
N GLY A 93 -38.81 -1.98 -1.54
CA GLY A 93 -39.88 -0.98 -1.47
C GLY A 93 -39.43 0.44 -1.14
N ALA A 94 -38.16 0.65 -0.74
CA ALA A 94 -37.57 1.99 -0.64
C ALA A 94 -37.73 2.73 -1.97
N SER A 95 -37.95 4.05 -1.94
CA SER A 95 -38.27 4.78 -3.17
C SER A 95 -37.78 6.20 -3.20
N ILE A 96 -37.55 6.70 -4.40
CA ILE A 96 -37.24 8.11 -4.69
C ILE A 96 -38.35 8.75 -5.53
N PRO A 97 -38.50 10.09 -5.46
CA PRO A 97 -39.31 10.82 -6.45
C PRO A 97 -38.81 10.53 -7.87
N ILE A 98 -39.71 10.58 -8.85
CA ILE A 98 -39.34 10.42 -10.26
C ILE A 98 -38.35 11.53 -10.65
N PRO A 99 -37.14 11.20 -11.15
CA PRO A 99 -36.21 12.18 -11.69
C PRO A 99 -36.80 12.88 -12.93
N PRO A 100 -36.34 14.08 -13.31
CA PRO A 100 -36.78 14.75 -14.53
C PRO A 100 -36.66 13.83 -15.77
N ASP A 101 -37.71 13.85 -16.60
CA ASP A 101 -38.07 12.83 -17.61
C ASP A 101 -36.97 12.39 -18.61
N PRO A 102 -36.03 13.22 -19.12
CA PRO A 102 -35.03 12.69 -20.07
C PRO A 102 -34.03 11.72 -19.43
N LYS A 103 -34.02 11.58 -18.10
CA LYS A 103 -33.08 10.71 -17.38
C LYS A 103 -33.65 9.33 -17.00
N VAL A 104 -34.95 9.09 -17.18
CA VAL A 104 -35.57 7.79 -16.87
C VAL A 104 -35.56 6.91 -18.12
N LYS A 105 -34.89 5.75 -18.06
CA LYS A 105 -34.81 4.81 -19.18
C LYS A 105 -35.66 3.58 -18.90
N LYS A 106 -36.57 3.23 -19.81
CA LYS A 106 -37.34 1.98 -19.71
C LYS A 106 -36.42 0.77 -19.84
N VAL A 107 -36.67 -0.25 -19.04
CA VAL A 107 -35.92 -1.51 -19.05
C VAL A 107 -36.90 -2.64 -19.35
N ASP A 108 -36.65 -3.40 -20.43
CA ASP A 108 -37.40 -4.64 -20.68
C ASP A 108 -36.88 -5.75 -19.74
N PHE A 109 -37.44 -5.77 -18.53
CA PHE A 109 -37.02 -6.66 -17.46
C PHE A 109 -37.13 -8.15 -17.84
N VAL A 110 -38.23 -8.53 -18.51
CA VAL A 110 -38.47 -9.93 -18.88
C VAL A 110 -37.51 -10.37 -19.98
N ALA A 111 -37.26 -9.52 -21.00
CA ALA A 111 -36.28 -9.82 -22.03
C ALA A 111 -34.86 -9.93 -21.46
N ALA A 112 -34.47 -9.03 -20.54
CA ALA A 112 -33.18 -9.08 -19.87
C ALA A 112 -32.99 -10.36 -19.03
N CYS A 113 -34.02 -10.75 -18.26
CA CYS A 113 -34.00 -11.99 -17.49
C CYS A 113 -33.94 -13.24 -18.39
N LYS A 114 -34.69 -13.22 -19.50
CA LYS A 114 -34.65 -14.31 -20.49
C LYS A 114 -33.22 -14.49 -21.00
N ALA A 115 -32.56 -13.42 -21.44
CA ALA A 115 -31.17 -13.47 -21.89
C ALA A 115 -30.23 -14.01 -20.81
N ARG A 116 -30.38 -13.58 -19.55
CA ARG A 116 -29.55 -14.03 -18.42
C ARG A 116 -29.67 -15.53 -18.13
N TYR A 117 -30.88 -16.09 -18.10
CA TYR A 117 -31.12 -17.49 -17.70
C TYR A 117 -31.26 -18.47 -18.88
N THR A 118 -31.05 -18.01 -20.11
CA THR A 118 -30.91 -18.88 -21.30
C THR A 118 -29.52 -18.85 -21.91
N ALA A 119 -28.67 -17.89 -21.56
CA ALA A 119 -27.29 -17.84 -22.04
C ALA A 119 -26.49 -19.07 -21.55
N PRO A 120 -25.59 -19.61 -22.39
CA PRO A 120 -24.65 -20.63 -21.95
C PRO A 120 -23.77 -20.10 -20.82
N ALA A 121 -23.38 -20.98 -19.89
CA ALA A 121 -22.54 -20.59 -18.77
C ALA A 121 -21.27 -19.86 -19.25
N PRO A 122 -20.87 -18.74 -18.60
CA PRO A 122 -19.69 -18.00 -18.99
C PRO A 122 -18.45 -18.90 -18.96
N LYS A 123 -17.49 -18.65 -19.85
CA LYS A 123 -16.23 -19.41 -19.88
C LYS A 123 -15.47 -19.14 -18.58
N LYS A 124 -14.74 -20.14 -18.09
CA LYS A 124 -14.05 -20.15 -16.78
C LYS A 124 -13.13 -18.95 -16.52
N GLY A 125 -12.67 -18.21 -17.54
CA GLY A 125 -11.83 -17.02 -17.41
C GLY A 125 -12.59 -15.70 -17.12
N ASP A 126 -13.89 -15.61 -17.44
CA ASP A 126 -14.68 -14.38 -17.22
C ASP A 126 -15.21 -14.27 -15.77
N ALA A 127 -15.07 -15.34 -14.99
CA ALA A 127 -15.65 -15.45 -13.65
C ALA A 127 -14.93 -14.63 -12.57
N ASP A 128 -13.63 -14.40 -12.72
CA ASP A 128 -12.84 -13.64 -11.73
C ASP A 128 -13.14 -12.13 -11.84
N ASP A 129 -13.18 -11.59 -13.06
CA ASP A 129 -13.57 -10.19 -13.30
C ASP A 129 -15.03 -9.93 -12.86
N ASP A 130 -15.93 -10.88 -13.10
CA ASP A 130 -17.31 -10.80 -12.59
C ASP A 130 -17.38 -10.82 -11.06
N THR A 131 -16.51 -11.60 -10.40
CA THR A 131 -16.42 -11.66 -8.94
C THR A 131 -15.97 -10.32 -8.36
N PHE A 132 -14.90 -9.72 -8.88
CA PHE A 132 -14.43 -8.41 -8.41
C PHE A 132 -15.45 -7.29 -8.73
N ARG A 133 -16.10 -7.35 -9.90
CA ARG A 133 -17.20 -6.43 -10.24
C ARG A 133 -18.37 -6.55 -9.26
N LYS A 134 -18.79 -7.77 -8.93
CA LYS A 134 -19.84 -8.05 -7.92
C LYS A 134 -19.43 -7.59 -6.53
N MET A 135 -18.19 -7.83 -6.15
CA MET A 135 -17.62 -7.35 -4.89
C MET A 135 -17.63 -5.81 -4.80
N GLY A 136 -17.14 -5.12 -5.84
CA GLY A 136 -17.13 -3.66 -5.90
C GLY A 136 -18.53 -3.05 -5.84
N LYS A 137 -19.49 -3.61 -6.58
CA LYS A 137 -20.90 -3.18 -6.52
C LYS A 137 -21.53 -3.42 -5.15
N ARG A 138 -21.40 -4.64 -4.60
CA ARG A 138 -21.90 -4.96 -3.27
C ARG A 138 -21.33 -3.99 -2.24
N ALA A 139 -20.05 -3.66 -2.31
CA ALA A 139 -19.40 -2.77 -1.37
C ALA A 139 -19.92 -1.33 -1.33
N VAL A 140 -20.47 -0.84 -2.45
CA VAL A 140 -21.14 0.48 -2.50
C VAL A 140 -22.65 0.37 -2.26
N GLY A 141 -23.14 -0.79 -1.81
CA GLY A 141 -24.57 -1.05 -1.61
C GLY A 141 -25.34 -1.23 -2.92
N GLY A 142 -24.65 -1.40 -4.04
CA GLY A 142 -25.25 -1.70 -5.33
C GLY A 142 -25.73 -3.15 -5.38
N LEU A 143 -27.04 -3.34 -5.44
CA LEU A 143 -27.64 -4.65 -5.70
C LEU A 143 -27.97 -4.74 -7.18
N ASP A 144 -27.15 -5.48 -7.93
CA ASP A 144 -27.65 -6.10 -9.17
C ASP A 144 -28.86 -6.98 -8.78
N ALA A 145 -29.80 -7.20 -9.71
CA ALA A 145 -31.01 -7.95 -9.39
C ALA A 145 -30.63 -9.37 -8.91
N ASP A 146 -30.65 -9.55 -7.58
CA ASP A 146 -30.39 -10.79 -6.88
C ASP A 146 -31.33 -11.87 -7.41
N ASP A 147 -30.81 -13.07 -7.64
CA ASP A 147 -31.56 -14.13 -8.31
C ASP A 147 -32.86 -14.48 -7.56
N LEU A 148 -32.90 -14.33 -6.22
CA LEU A 148 -34.11 -14.56 -5.45
C LEU A 148 -35.14 -13.45 -5.63
N ALA A 149 -34.71 -12.18 -5.64
CA ALA A 149 -35.60 -11.05 -5.93
C ALA A 149 -36.16 -11.12 -7.35
N VAL A 150 -35.32 -11.49 -8.32
CA VAL A 150 -35.70 -11.71 -9.72
C VAL A 150 -36.73 -12.83 -9.84
N ALA A 151 -36.53 -13.94 -9.14
CA ALA A 151 -37.49 -15.05 -9.12
C ALA A 151 -38.88 -14.59 -8.62
N ALA A 152 -38.92 -13.83 -7.53
CA ALA A 152 -40.17 -13.30 -6.96
C ALA A 152 -40.89 -12.35 -7.94
N TRP A 153 -40.17 -11.45 -8.60
CA TRP A 153 -40.74 -10.53 -9.59
C TRP A 153 -41.23 -11.23 -10.85
N LEU A 154 -40.47 -12.17 -11.39
CA LEU A 154 -40.87 -12.95 -12.57
C LEU A 154 -42.14 -13.76 -12.28
N TYR A 155 -42.21 -14.41 -11.13
CA TYR A 155 -43.41 -15.11 -10.67
C TYR A 155 -44.61 -14.15 -10.59
N ARG A 156 -44.40 -12.96 -10.01
CA ARG A 156 -45.46 -11.95 -9.89
C ARG A 156 -45.94 -11.40 -11.23
N LEU A 157 -45.08 -11.40 -12.25
CA LEU A 157 -45.38 -11.02 -13.64
C LEU A 157 -45.90 -12.20 -14.50
N GLY A 158 -46.13 -13.38 -13.90
CA GLY A 158 -46.68 -14.56 -14.59
C GLY A 158 -45.66 -15.34 -15.42
N GLN A 159 -44.36 -15.16 -15.18
CA GLN A 159 -43.27 -15.83 -15.90
C GLN A 159 -42.72 -17.03 -15.12
N ASP A 160 -43.58 -17.99 -14.78
CA ASP A 160 -43.27 -19.14 -13.88
C ASP A 160 -42.00 -19.92 -14.28
N GLY A 161 -41.79 -20.17 -15.58
CA GLY A 161 -40.64 -20.93 -16.07
C GLY A 161 -39.30 -20.20 -15.87
N LEU A 162 -39.26 -18.88 -16.09
CA LEU A 162 -38.06 -18.06 -15.82
C LEU A 162 -37.85 -17.89 -14.31
N ALA A 163 -38.93 -17.74 -13.54
CA ALA A 163 -38.88 -17.64 -12.09
C ALA A 163 -38.28 -18.91 -11.45
N ALA A 164 -38.64 -20.09 -11.94
CA ALA A 164 -38.06 -21.36 -11.46
C ALA A 164 -36.55 -21.44 -11.70
N ARG A 165 -36.06 -20.96 -12.86
CA ARG A 165 -34.62 -20.91 -13.17
C ARG A 165 -33.87 -19.94 -12.26
N ALA A 166 -34.42 -18.74 -12.06
CA ALA A 166 -33.86 -17.75 -11.15
C ALA A 166 -33.81 -18.27 -9.71
N LEU A 167 -34.87 -18.91 -9.23
CA LEU A 167 -34.90 -19.50 -7.88
C LEU A 167 -33.87 -20.64 -7.72
N ALA A 168 -33.70 -21.48 -8.75
CA ALA A 168 -32.67 -22.51 -8.74
C ALA A 168 -31.25 -21.92 -8.71
N ALA A 169 -31.00 -20.83 -9.44
CA ALA A 169 -29.75 -20.09 -9.40
C ALA A 169 -29.50 -19.51 -7.99
N ALA A 170 -30.50 -18.84 -7.39
CA ALA A 170 -30.40 -18.31 -6.04
C ALA A 170 -30.05 -19.38 -5.00
N ARG A 171 -30.72 -20.54 -5.04
CA ARG A 171 -30.44 -21.68 -4.14
C ARG A 171 -29.04 -22.28 -4.35
N LYS A 172 -28.52 -22.22 -5.57
CA LYS A 172 -27.17 -22.69 -5.91
C LYS A 172 -26.09 -21.72 -5.42
N GLU A 173 -26.35 -20.43 -5.50
CA GLU A 173 -25.43 -19.38 -5.04
C GLU A 173 -25.47 -19.18 -3.52
N ALA A 174 -26.57 -19.57 -2.87
CA ALA A 174 -26.73 -19.45 -1.43
C ALA A 174 -25.67 -20.24 -0.66
N ARG A 175 -24.77 -19.53 0.02
CA ARG A 175 -23.68 -20.11 0.81
C ARG A 175 -23.80 -19.65 2.26
N ALA A 176 -23.75 -20.60 3.17
CA ALA A 176 -23.51 -20.32 4.58
C ALA A 176 -22.00 -20.08 4.81
N PRO A 177 -21.62 -19.43 5.93
CA PRO A 177 -20.23 -19.44 6.38
C PRO A 177 -19.70 -20.88 6.40
N ARG A 178 -18.50 -21.12 5.86
CA ARG A 178 -17.84 -22.44 5.77
C ARG A 178 -18.36 -23.43 4.72
N GLY A 179 -19.14 -22.98 3.74
CA GLY A 179 -19.45 -23.76 2.53
C GLY A 179 -20.65 -24.71 2.64
N GLU A 180 -21.43 -24.62 3.71
CA GLU A 180 -22.73 -25.26 3.79
C GLU A 180 -23.75 -24.55 2.88
N LYS A 181 -24.84 -25.24 2.50
CA LYS A 181 -25.92 -24.61 1.73
C LYS A 181 -26.57 -23.50 2.57
N GLY A 182 -26.54 -22.27 2.08
CA GLY A 182 -27.15 -21.12 2.75
C GLY A 182 -28.67 -21.04 2.50
N ASP A 183 -29.35 -20.22 3.30
CA ASP A 183 -30.72 -19.79 3.02
C ASP A 183 -30.69 -18.54 2.12
N PRO A 184 -31.17 -18.62 0.85
CA PRO A 184 -31.16 -17.47 -0.05
C PRO A 184 -32.02 -16.30 0.46
N ARG A 185 -33.07 -16.55 1.28
CA ARG A 185 -33.85 -15.46 1.89
C ARG A 185 -33.01 -14.69 2.90
N LYS A 186 -32.31 -15.41 3.78
CA LYS A 186 -31.41 -14.80 4.76
C LYS A 186 -30.32 -13.98 4.07
N GLN A 187 -29.69 -14.56 3.04
CA GLN A 187 -28.64 -13.87 2.28
C GLN A 187 -29.15 -12.60 1.59
N LEU A 188 -30.32 -12.66 0.93
CA LEU A 188 -30.91 -11.47 0.31
C LEU A 188 -31.22 -10.38 1.34
N ARG A 189 -31.75 -10.75 2.51
CA ARG A 189 -31.99 -9.80 3.61
C ARG A 189 -30.69 -9.17 4.12
N GLU A 190 -29.65 -9.96 4.35
CA GLU A 190 -28.32 -9.48 4.76
C GLU A 190 -27.72 -8.53 3.70
N ASP A 191 -27.86 -8.84 2.41
CA ASP A 191 -27.38 -8.01 1.30
C ASP A 191 -28.14 -6.67 1.20
N LEU A 192 -29.45 -6.68 1.43
CA LEU A 192 -30.28 -5.46 1.49
C LEU A 192 -29.99 -4.61 2.74
N ALA A 193 -29.85 -5.24 3.90
CA ALA A 193 -29.43 -4.58 5.13
C ALA A 193 -28.06 -3.91 4.93
N TRP A 194 -27.12 -4.61 4.29
CA TRP A 194 -25.82 -4.04 3.93
C TRP A 194 -25.92 -2.86 2.96
N ALA A 195 -26.77 -2.94 1.94
CA ALA A 195 -26.99 -1.80 1.04
C ALA A 195 -27.51 -0.56 1.79
N ALA A 196 -28.44 -0.75 2.73
CA ALA A 196 -28.94 0.33 3.58
C ALA A 196 -27.85 0.87 4.53
N PHE A 197 -27.07 -0.01 5.16
CA PHE A 197 -25.98 0.41 6.06
C PHE A 197 -24.83 1.13 5.33
N ALA A 198 -24.40 0.62 4.17
CA ALA A 198 -23.39 1.27 3.35
C ALA A 198 -23.86 2.67 2.89
N GLY A 199 -25.11 2.79 2.45
CA GLY A 199 -25.73 4.08 2.13
C GLY A 199 -25.74 5.04 3.32
N LEU A 200 -26.11 4.54 4.52
CA LEU A 200 -26.05 5.30 5.78
C LEU A 200 -24.64 5.86 6.02
N VAL A 201 -23.61 5.01 6.03
CA VAL A 201 -22.24 5.41 6.36
C VAL A 201 -21.63 6.32 5.29
N HIS A 202 -21.76 5.96 4.01
CA HIS A 202 -21.15 6.72 2.91
C HIS A 202 -21.81 8.11 2.75
N ALA A 203 -23.12 8.23 2.97
CA ALA A 203 -23.79 9.53 2.99
C ALA A 203 -23.41 10.33 4.26
N TYR A 204 -23.33 9.67 5.41
CA TYR A 204 -22.96 10.29 6.69
C TYR A 204 -21.57 10.94 6.63
N MET A 205 -20.58 10.25 6.04
CA MET A 205 -19.19 10.73 6.02
C MET A 205 -19.00 11.98 5.15
N VAL A 206 -19.84 12.19 4.13
CA VAL A 206 -19.82 13.35 3.22
C VAL A 206 -20.91 14.38 3.54
N ARG A 207 -21.53 14.29 4.72
CA ARG A 207 -22.55 15.24 5.21
C ARG A 207 -23.82 15.28 4.38
N ALA A 208 -24.11 14.21 3.62
CA ALA A 208 -25.40 14.01 2.99
C ALA A 208 -26.41 13.49 4.03
N ASP A 209 -26.60 14.27 5.10
CA ASP A 209 -27.22 13.80 6.34
C ASP A 209 -28.69 13.37 6.16
N GLU A 210 -29.43 13.98 5.23
CA GLU A 210 -30.81 13.59 4.92
C GLU A 210 -30.86 12.21 4.25
N GLU A 211 -29.93 11.95 3.32
CA GLU A 211 -29.77 10.66 2.65
C GLU A 211 -29.33 9.59 3.66
N ALA A 212 -28.34 9.92 4.50
CA ALA A 212 -27.85 9.05 5.55
C ALA A 212 -28.97 8.65 6.52
N LEU A 213 -29.75 9.63 6.99
CA LEU A 213 -30.85 9.38 7.92
C LEU A 213 -31.92 8.47 7.29
N ALA A 214 -32.29 8.72 6.03
CA ALA A 214 -33.26 7.89 5.31
C ALA A 214 -32.79 6.43 5.20
N HIS A 215 -31.50 6.21 4.91
CA HIS A 215 -30.89 4.88 4.87
C HIS A 215 -30.87 4.19 6.25
N GLY A 216 -30.52 4.92 7.30
CA GLY A 216 -30.51 4.39 8.67
C GLY A 216 -31.90 4.02 9.18
N GLU A 217 -32.91 4.86 8.92
CA GLU A 217 -34.29 4.55 9.30
C GLU A 217 -34.85 3.39 8.48
N ARG A 218 -34.51 3.28 7.19
CA ARG A 218 -34.83 2.10 6.38
C ARG A 218 -34.24 0.82 6.97
N LEU A 219 -32.95 0.85 7.33
CA LEU A 219 -32.25 -0.29 7.94
C LEU A 219 -32.93 -0.75 9.23
N LEU A 220 -33.15 0.19 10.16
CA LEU A 220 -33.73 -0.12 11.47
C LEU A 220 -35.20 -0.58 11.39
N ASN A 221 -35.96 -0.11 10.40
CA ASN A 221 -37.36 -0.48 10.24
C ASN A 221 -37.56 -1.83 9.51
N LEU A 222 -36.83 -2.06 8.42
CA LEU A 222 -37.03 -3.26 7.57
C LEU A 222 -36.16 -4.45 7.99
N TYR A 223 -35.02 -4.18 8.62
CA TYR A 223 -34.02 -5.19 9.00
C TYR A 223 -33.63 -5.10 10.48
N PRO A 224 -34.59 -5.08 11.42
CA PRO A 224 -34.31 -4.88 12.85
C PRO A 224 -33.54 -6.03 13.50
N THR A 225 -33.56 -7.22 12.89
CA THR A 225 -32.75 -8.36 13.32
C THR A 225 -31.32 -8.16 12.87
N GLU A 226 -31.12 -7.95 11.57
CA GLU A 226 -29.80 -7.76 10.97
C GLU A 226 -29.09 -6.54 11.58
N ALA A 227 -29.80 -5.43 11.81
CA ALA A 227 -29.22 -4.20 12.36
C ALA A 227 -28.60 -4.33 13.77
N LYS A 228 -28.78 -5.46 14.46
CA LYS A 228 -28.16 -5.74 15.78
C LYS A 228 -26.86 -6.53 15.67
N ASP A 229 -26.61 -7.15 14.53
CA ASP A 229 -25.45 -8.01 14.31
C ASP A 229 -24.33 -7.22 13.62
N GLU A 230 -23.08 -7.62 13.81
CA GLU A 230 -21.97 -7.11 13.01
C GLU A 230 -22.21 -7.41 11.52
N PRO A 231 -21.91 -6.48 10.59
CA PRO A 231 -21.22 -5.20 10.81
C PRO A 231 -22.17 -3.98 10.96
N PHE A 232 -23.45 -4.21 11.30
CA PHE A 232 -24.50 -3.18 11.24
C PHE A 232 -24.82 -2.53 12.59
N ASP A 233 -24.27 -3.07 13.68
CA ASP A 233 -24.52 -2.70 15.07
C ASP A 233 -24.37 -1.19 15.38
N GLN A 234 -23.57 -0.46 14.59
CA GLN A 234 -23.42 0.99 14.72
C GLN A 234 -24.59 1.82 14.16
N ALA A 235 -25.51 1.23 13.39
CA ALA A 235 -26.58 1.96 12.71
C ALA A 235 -27.43 2.84 13.65
N THR A 236 -27.77 2.30 14.83
CA THR A 236 -28.56 3.01 15.84
C THR A 236 -27.83 4.26 16.34
N ALA A 237 -26.52 4.15 16.62
CA ALA A 237 -25.71 5.26 17.09
C ALA A 237 -25.57 6.36 16.01
N ILE A 238 -25.38 5.98 14.74
CA ILE A 238 -25.28 6.94 13.63
C ILE A 238 -26.59 7.70 13.44
N VAL A 239 -27.75 7.01 13.48
CA VAL A 239 -29.07 7.65 13.40
C VAL A 239 -29.31 8.60 14.58
N ALA A 240 -28.92 8.20 15.79
CA ALA A 240 -29.00 9.07 16.97
C ALA A 240 -28.12 10.32 16.82
N ASP A 241 -26.89 10.18 16.32
CA ASP A 241 -25.99 11.31 16.08
C ASP A 241 -26.52 12.26 14.99
N LEU A 242 -27.08 11.73 13.89
CA LEU A 242 -27.76 12.53 12.86
C LEU A 242 -28.91 13.35 13.45
N LYS A 243 -29.75 12.74 14.30
CA LYS A 243 -30.85 13.43 15.00
C LYS A 243 -30.32 14.50 15.95
N ARG A 244 -29.23 14.22 16.68
CA ARG A 244 -28.53 15.20 17.53
C ARG A 244 -28.04 16.40 16.72
N ARG A 245 -27.38 16.17 15.59
CA ARG A 245 -26.89 17.25 14.70
C ARG A 245 -28.02 18.07 14.10
N ARG A 246 -29.16 17.45 13.80
CA ARG A 246 -30.39 18.15 13.39
C ARG A 246 -30.86 19.10 14.49
N GLY A 247 -30.91 18.62 15.74
CA GLY A 247 -31.24 19.46 16.90
C GLY A 247 -30.23 20.60 17.16
N LYS A 248 -28.93 20.33 16.98
CA LYS A 248 -27.84 21.33 17.12
C LYS A 248 -27.78 22.33 15.96
N GLY A 249 -28.49 22.07 14.86
CA GLY A 249 -28.46 22.89 13.65
C GLY A 249 -27.18 22.74 12.81
N THR A 250 -26.42 21.65 12.98
CA THR A 250 -25.22 21.32 12.19
C THR A 250 -25.47 20.25 11.12
N PHE A 251 -26.69 19.74 11.02
CA PHE A 251 -27.12 18.74 10.03
C PHE A 251 -26.88 19.22 8.59
N GLY A 252 -26.09 18.44 7.84
CA GLY A 252 -25.71 18.71 6.45
C GLY A 252 -24.76 19.90 6.26
N LYS A 253 -24.26 20.51 7.34
CA LYS A 253 -23.40 21.70 7.25
C LYS A 253 -21.92 21.32 7.32
N ALA A 254 -21.11 21.99 6.50
CA ALA A 254 -19.66 21.97 6.66
C ALA A 254 -19.28 22.77 7.93
N PRO A 255 -18.22 22.36 8.65
CA PRO A 255 -17.69 23.14 9.75
C PRO A 255 -17.05 24.42 9.20
N ALA A 256 -16.87 25.43 10.06
CA ALA A 256 -16.08 26.60 9.69
C ALA A 256 -14.66 26.16 9.29
N GLU A 257 -14.06 26.81 8.30
CA GLU A 257 -12.68 26.54 7.86
C GLU A 257 -11.64 27.27 8.70
N THR A 258 -12.03 28.37 9.34
CA THR A 258 -11.17 29.20 10.19
C THR A 258 -11.41 28.93 11.67
N TRP A 259 -10.53 29.46 12.52
CA TRP A 259 -10.76 29.52 13.96
C TRP A 259 -11.63 30.73 14.31
N PRO A 260 -12.32 30.71 15.47
CA PRO A 260 -13.00 31.89 15.98
C PRO A 260 -12.04 33.07 16.17
N ASP A 261 -12.56 34.29 16.09
CA ASP A 261 -11.75 35.50 16.27
C ASP A 261 -11.03 35.51 17.62
N GLY A 262 -9.73 35.84 17.58
CA GLY A 262 -8.87 35.90 18.76
C GLY A 262 -8.50 34.52 19.33
N PHE A 263 -8.79 33.41 18.65
CA PHE A 263 -8.47 32.05 19.11
C PHE A 263 -7.02 31.94 19.60
N ASP A 264 -6.05 32.51 18.89
CA ASP A 264 -4.63 32.44 19.25
C ASP A 264 -4.32 33.03 20.63
N THR A 265 -5.09 34.02 21.06
CA THR A 265 -4.95 34.69 22.36
C THR A 265 -5.66 33.98 23.51
N TRP A 266 -6.45 32.93 23.23
CA TRP A 266 -7.14 32.18 24.26
C TRP A 266 -6.14 31.39 25.13
N ASN A 267 -6.46 31.24 26.42
CA ASN A 267 -5.70 30.36 27.28
C ASN A 267 -5.89 28.87 26.88
N ALA A 268 -4.97 28.01 27.31
CA ALA A 268 -4.94 26.60 26.96
C ALA A 268 -6.24 25.86 27.31
N ALA A 269 -6.82 26.13 28.49
CA ALA A 269 -8.07 25.50 28.92
C ALA A 269 -9.23 25.82 27.98
N ARG A 270 -9.41 27.11 27.63
CA ARG A 270 -10.45 27.55 26.70
C ARG A 270 -10.25 26.97 25.30
N LYS A 271 -9.00 26.91 24.80
CA LYS A 271 -8.67 26.25 23.54
C LYS A 271 -9.06 24.77 23.58
N ALA A 272 -8.64 24.04 24.61
CA ALA A 272 -8.91 22.63 24.76
C ALA A 272 -10.42 22.32 24.78
N THR A 273 -11.21 23.05 25.58
CA THR A 273 -12.67 22.87 25.64
C THR A 273 -13.32 23.08 24.27
N TYR A 274 -12.99 24.19 23.59
CA TYR A 274 -13.54 24.47 22.26
C TYR A 274 -13.18 23.39 21.23
N LEU A 275 -11.93 22.94 21.23
CA LEU A 275 -11.46 21.93 20.28
C LEU A 275 -12.11 20.57 20.53
N ILE A 276 -12.23 20.14 21.80
CA ILE A 276 -12.94 18.90 22.19
C ILE A 276 -14.41 18.98 21.75
N ASP A 277 -15.08 20.10 21.97
CA ASP A 277 -16.46 20.31 21.54
C ASP A 277 -16.62 20.23 20.01
N ALA A 278 -15.57 20.55 19.25
CA ALA A 278 -15.54 20.51 17.80
C ALA A 278 -15.06 19.16 17.20
N LEU A 279 -14.67 18.17 18.03
CA LEU A 279 -14.16 16.89 17.53
C LEU A 279 -15.22 16.05 16.81
N ASP A 280 -16.51 16.28 17.04
CA ASP A 280 -17.59 15.64 16.27
C ASP A 280 -17.62 16.09 14.80
N GLU A 281 -16.84 17.10 14.44
CA GLU A 281 -16.68 17.57 13.07
C GLU A 281 -15.41 17.04 12.36
N VAL A 282 -14.56 16.25 13.04
CA VAL A 282 -13.38 15.61 12.44
C VAL A 282 -13.80 14.72 11.27
N ASP A 283 -13.16 14.90 10.12
CA ASP A 283 -13.52 14.24 8.85
C ASP A 283 -12.32 13.70 8.07
N ALA A 284 -11.27 13.31 8.81
CA ALA A 284 -10.10 12.64 8.26
C ALA A 284 -10.48 11.35 7.50
N ARG A 285 -9.72 11.05 6.44
CA ARG A 285 -9.97 9.91 5.54
C ARG A 285 -8.90 8.85 5.71
N GLN A 286 -9.26 7.63 5.36
CA GLN A 286 -8.32 6.54 5.26
C GLN A 286 -7.51 6.68 3.97
N ASP A 287 -6.19 6.67 4.07
CA ASP A 287 -5.27 6.78 2.94
C ASP A 287 -4.75 5.38 2.55
N GLY A 288 -5.50 4.65 1.73
CA GLY A 288 -5.10 3.35 1.17
C GLY A 288 -5.81 2.11 1.77
N GLN A 289 -5.47 0.92 1.27
CA GLN A 289 -6.05 -0.36 1.68
C GLN A 289 -5.03 -1.52 1.68
N PRO A 290 -4.91 -2.28 2.78
CA PRO A 290 -5.39 -1.92 4.12
C PRO A 290 -4.70 -0.64 4.61
N GLY A 291 -5.43 0.23 5.29
CA GLY A 291 -4.93 1.53 5.75
C GLY A 291 -5.57 1.94 7.07
N GLY A 292 -5.13 3.06 7.64
CA GLY A 292 -5.75 3.68 8.80
C GLY A 292 -6.17 5.12 8.53
N VAL A 293 -6.87 5.71 9.49
CA VAL A 293 -7.34 7.09 9.44
C VAL A 293 -6.38 7.95 10.26
N ASP A 294 -5.70 8.91 9.62
CA ASP A 294 -4.86 9.87 10.33
C ASP A 294 -5.70 10.97 10.99
N LEU A 295 -6.31 10.64 12.14
CA LEU A 295 -7.07 11.58 12.94
C LEU A 295 -6.19 12.73 13.46
N ALA A 296 -4.91 12.48 13.74
CA ALA A 296 -3.97 13.51 14.18
C ALA A 296 -3.63 14.53 13.08
N GLY A 297 -3.84 14.15 11.83
CA GLY A 297 -3.77 15.03 10.67
C GLY A 297 -4.87 16.09 10.63
N ASP A 298 -6.00 15.88 11.30
CA ASP A 298 -7.10 16.87 11.35
C ASP A 298 -6.68 18.14 12.09
N ARG A 299 -7.06 19.33 11.57
CA ARG A 299 -6.67 20.63 12.13
C ARG A 299 -7.05 20.79 13.62
N ARG A 300 -8.17 20.20 14.06
CA ARG A 300 -8.68 20.27 15.44
C ARG A 300 -7.84 19.40 16.37
N VAL A 301 -7.56 18.17 15.95
CA VAL A 301 -6.75 17.22 16.72
C VAL A 301 -5.29 17.70 16.78
N ARG A 302 -4.74 18.18 15.66
CA ARG A 302 -3.40 18.78 15.60
C ARG A 302 -3.25 19.97 16.55
N GLU A 303 -4.27 20.84 16.63
CA GLU A 303 -4.21 21.98 17.54
C GLU A 303 -4.33 21.54 19.01
N LEU A 304 -5.12 20.52 19.34
CA LEU A 304 -5.10 19.90 20.68
C LEU A 304 -3.71 19.38 21.04
N ILE A 305 -3.04 18.70 20.10
CA ILE A 305 -1.68 18.21 20.29
C ILE A 305 -0.71 19.37 20.58
N ARG A 306 -0.87 20.51 19.90
CA ARG A 306 -0.07 21.72 20.15
C ARG A 306 -0.36 22.39 21.49
N VAL A 307 -1.61 22.37 21.96
CA VAL A 307 -1.93 22.81 23.33
C VAL A 307 -1.18 21.97 24.36
N GLY A 308 -0.93 20.69 24.04
CA GLY A 308 -0.01 19.84 24.78
C GLY A 308 -0.56 19.39 26.13
N ASP A 309 0.35 19.21 27.10
CA ASP A 309 0.06 18.67 28.44
C ASP A 309 -1.09 19.37 29.16
N ALA A 310 -1.31 20.67 28.91
CA ALA A 310 -2.40 21.43 29.51
C ALA A 310 -3.81 20.92 29.12
N SER A 311 -3.94 20.20 28.01
CA SER A 311 -5.22 19.64 27.54
C SER A 311 -5.48 18.21 28.04
N VAL A 312 -4.45 17.51 28.54
CA VAL A 312 -4.53 16.07 28.86
C VAL A 312 -5.63 15.73 29.88
N PRO A 313 -5.78 16.46 31.01
CA PRO A 313 -6.85 16.16 31.96
C PRO A 313 -8.25 16.24 31.33
N ALA A 314 -8.50 17.29 30.54
CA ALA A 314 -9.79 17.50 29.88
C ALA A 314 -10.05 16.41 28.82
N LEU A 315 -9.03 16.00 28.08
CA LEU A 315 -9.15 14.93 27.10
C LEU A 315 -9.43 13.56 27.74
N ILE A 316 -8.79 13.23 28.88
CA ILE A 316 -9.07 11.99 29.61
C ILE A 316 -10.51 11.99 30.14
N ASP A 317 -10.99 13.12 30.67
CA ASP A 317 -12.36 13.26 31.15
C ASP A 317 -13.39 13.15 30.01
N ALA A 318 -13.07 13.70 28.84
CA ALA A 318 -13.92 13.62 27.66
C ALA A 318 -13.94 12.18 27.09
N LEU A 319 -12.79 11.51 27.02
CA LEU A 319 -12.64 10.11 26.59
C LEU A 319 -13.56 9.16 27.36
N GLU A 320 -13.75 9.42 28.65
CA GLU A 320 -14.64 8.63 29.50
C GLU A 320 -16.13 8.83 29.15
N LYS A 321 -16.54 10.04 28.77
CA LYS A 321 -17.94 10.47 28.72
C LYS A 321 -18.50 10.69 27.32
N ASP A 322 -17.65 10.92 26.33
CA ASP A 322 -18.11 11.31 24.99
C ASP A 322 -18.64 10.11 24.21
N GLU A 323 -19.87 10.22 23.70
CA GLU A 323 -20.52 9.18 22.89
C GLU A 323 -20.79 9.66 21.46
N ARG A 324 -20.35 10.87 21.12
CA ARG A 324 -20.53 11.46 19.79
C ARG A 324 -19.67 10.74 18.76
N LEU A 325 -20.09 10.86 17.50
CA LEU A 325 -19.36 10.33 16.37
C LEU A 325 -18.61 11.45 15.62
N THR A 326 -17.46 11.12 15.06
CA THR A 326 -16.78 11.95 14.05
C THR A 326 -17.48 11.75 12.69
N ARG A 327 -16.94 12.33 11.61
CA ARG A 327 -17.30 12.04 10.21
C ARG A 327 -16.28 11.14 9.51
N SER A 328 -15.26 10.67 10.24
CA SER A 328 -14.24 9.76 9.75
C SER A 328 -14.76 8.32 9.73
N VAL A 329 -14.39 7.57 8.70
CA VAL A 329 -14.79 6.17 8.53
C VAL A 329 -13.54 5.33 8.33
N HIS A 330 -13.38 4.31 9.17
CA HIS A 330 -12.38 3.25 9.00
C HIS A 330 -13.00 2.03 8.33
N PHE A 331 -12.27 1.41 7.43
CA PHE A 331 -12.70 0.22 6.70
C PHE A 331 -11.50 -0.63 6.29
N TRP A 332 -11.67 -1.95 6.22
CA TRP A 332 -10.53 -2.81 5.91
C TRP A 332 -10.12 -2.76 4.43
N ARG A 333 -11.07 -3.04 3.55
CA ARG A 333 -10.96 -2.92 2.09
C ARG A 333 -12.28 -2.36 1.57
N ASP A 334 -12.25 -1.61 0.47
CA ASP A 334 -13.48 -1.03 -0.09
C ASP A 334 -14.48 -2.14 -0.43
N PHE A 335 -14.03 -3.26 -0.96
CA PHE A 335 -14.87 -4.40 -1.29
C PHE A 335 -15.35 -5.23 -0.08
N ALA A 336 -14.84 -4.98 1.13
CA ALA A 336 -15.27 -5.67 2.35
C ALA A 336 -16.48 -5.00 2.99
N ARG A 337 -17.28 -5.77 3.75
CA ARG A 337 -18.46 -5.27 4.49
C ARG A 337 -18.13 -4.55 5.82
N SER A 338 -16.87 -4.20 6.08
CA SER A 338 -16.51 -3.50 7.32
C SER A 338 -16.56 -1.98 7.12
N ARG A 339 -17.38 -1.29 7.93
CA ARG A 339 -17.43 0.16 8.01
C ARG A 339 -17.61 0.56 9.46
N THR A 340 -16.70 1.37 9.98
CA THR A 340 -16.79 1.89 11.35
C THR A 340 -16.67 3.39 11.29
N VAL A 341 -17.76 4.10 11.62
CA VAL A 341 -17.71 5.55 11.87
C VAL A 341 -16.95 5.74 13.17
N LEU A 342 -15.82 6.43 13.14
CA LEU A 342 -14.98 6.56 14.33
C LEU A 342 -15.64 7.49 15.35
N GLY A 343 -15.65 7.10 16.62
CA GLY A 343 -16.16 7.92 17.72
C GLY A 343 -15.25 9.11 18.04
N VAL A 344 -15.79 10.15 18.67
CA VAL A 344 -15.00 11.31 19.14
C VAL A 344 -13.91 10.86 20.12
N ARG A 345 -14.22 9.86 20.97
CA ARG A 345 -13.27 9.16 21.83
C ARG A 345 -11.99 8.72 21.11
N GLU A 346 -12.09 8.34 19.85
CA GLU A 346 -10.93 7.89 19.07
C GLU A 346 -10.00 9.04 18.69
N ALA A 347 -10.56 10.20 18.34
CA ALA A 347 -9.82 11.43 18.09
C ALA A 347 -9.18 11.98 19.38
N GLU A 348 -9.91 11.91 20.50
CA GLU A 348 -9.38 12.28 21.83
C GLU A 348 -8.20 11.39 22.23
N LEU A 349 -8.33 10.07 22.01
CA LEU A 349 -7.26 9.13 22.29
C LEU A 349 -6.04 9.36 21.40
N SER A 350 -6.23 9.61 20.10
CA SER A 350 -5.12 9.98 19.21
C SER A 350 -4.41 11.25 19.68
N ALA A 351 -5.15 12.27 20.12
CA ALA A 351 -4.58 13.49 20.69
C ALA A 351 -3.76 13.19 21.96
N VAL A 352 -4.35 12.50 22.95
CA VAL A 352 -3.67 12.20 24.23
C VAL A 352 -2.43 11.34 24.01
N MET A 353 -2.53 10.27 23.19
CA MET A 353 -1.37 9.43 22.88
C MET A 353 -0.27 10.25 22.20
N SER A 354 -0.60 11.16 21.27
CA SER A 354 0.37 12.01 20.59
C SER A 354 1.03 13.05 21.52
N ILE A 355 0.27 13.64 22.44
CA ILE A 355 0.80 14.57 23.46
C ILE A 355 1.76 13.84 24.40
N LEU A 356 1.31 12.70 24.95
CA LEU A 356 2.10 11.92 25.90
C LEU A 356 3.22 11.13 25.22
N ARG A 357 3.12 10.91 23.91
CA ARG A 357 3.91 9.98 23.08
C ARG A 357 3.96 8.57 23.65
N VAL A 358 2.84 8.11 24.21
CA VAL A 358 2.70 6.79 24.81
C VAL A 358 1.53 6.03 24.19
N ARG A 359 1.78 4.79 23.75
CA ARG A 359 0.75 3.86 23.27
C ARG A 359 0.04 3.21 24.46
N VAL A 360 -1.14 3.71 24.79
CA VAL A 360 -2.06 3.02 25.71
C VAL A 360 -3.05 2.12 24.98
N PHE A 361 -3.16 2.28 23.66
CA PHE A 361 -3.92 1.46 22.74
C PHE A 361 -3.06 1.15 21.50
N GLU A 362 -3.17 -0.07 20.99
CA GLU A 362 -2.52 -0.49 19.75
C GLU A 362 -3.48 -1.41 18.98
N PRO A 363 -3.76 -1.12 17.70
CA PRO A 363 -4.59 -1.99 16.88
C PRO A 363 -3.88 -3.34 16.66
N VAL A 364 -4.60 -4.46 16.80
CA VAL A 364 -4.02 -5.80 16.63
C VAL A 364 -4.19 -6.35 15.21
N SER A 365 -4.96 -5.66 14.38
CA SER A 365 -5.15 -6.01 12.98
C SER A 365 -5.51 -4.78 12.15
N THR A 366 -5.44 -4.92 10.82
CA THR A 366 -5.79 -3.84 9.89
C THR A 366 -7.27 -3.47 9.86
N GLY A 367 -8.15 -4.23 10.52
CA GLY A 367 -9.58 -3.92 10.64
C GLY A 367 -9.98 -3.45 12.04
N ASP A 368 -9.01 -3.34 12.97
CA ASP A 368 -9.26 -3.01 14.36
C ASP A 368 -9.18 -1.51 14.61
N SER A 369 -9.97 -1.00 15.57
CA SER A 369 -10.05 0.41 15.94
C SER A 369 -10.53 0.55 17.37
N PHE A 370 -10.25 1.70 18.00
CA PHE A 370 -10.65 1.93 19.40
C PHE A 370 -12.17 1.90 19.56
N THR A 371 -12.91 2.47 18.60
CA THR A 371 -14.37 2.48 18.57
C THR A 371 -14.97 1.07 18.56
N ALA A 372 -14.42 0.17 17.74
CA ALA A 372 -14.94 -1.19 17.60
C ALA A 372 -14.73 -2.06 18.86
N ARG A 373 -13.78 -1.74 19.74
CA ARG A 373 -13.51 -2.52 20.96
C ARG A 373 -14.43 -2.20 22.15
N GLY A 374 -15.36 -1.25 21.99
CA GLY A 374 -16.46 -1.00 22.93
C GLY A 374 -16.07 -0.40 24.30
N GLY A 375 -17.08 -0.28 25.18
CA GLY A 375 -17.00 0.51 26.42
C GLY A 375 -16.04 -0.02 27.49
N ASP A 376 -15.81 -1.33 27.57
CA ASP A 376 -14.87 -1.89 28.55
C ASP A 376 -13.42 -1.53 28.21
N THR A 377 -13.08 -1.51 26.92
CA THR A 377 -11.79 -1.02 26.43
C THR A 377 -11.61 0.47 26.75
N VAL A 378 -12.67 1.28 26.62
CA VAL A 378 -12.66 2.70 27.02
C VAL A 378 -12.32 2.85 28.50
N LYS A 379 -13.05 2.15 29.38
CA LYS A 379 -12.83 2.21 30.84
C LYS A 379 -11.40 1.82 31.21
N ALA A 380 -10.90 0.72 30.66
CA ALA A 380 -9.53 0.26 30.92
C ALA A 380 -8.48 1.26 30.42
N THR A 381 -8.71 1.88 29.26
CA THR A 381 -7.80 2.87 28.68
C THR A 381 -7.78 4.17 29.49
N VAL A 382 -8.94 4.67 29.89
CA VAL A 382 -9.06 5.85 30.78
C VAL A 382 -8.36 5.59 32.11
N ALA A 383 -8.58 4.43 32.73
CA ALA A 383 -7.91 4.07 33.98
C ALA A 383 -6.38 4.06 33.84
N ARG A 384 -5.85 3.49 32.75
CA ARG A 384 -4.41 3.50 32.43
C ARG A 384 -3.87 4.91 32.22
N LEU A 385 -4.60 5.76 31.48
CA LEU A 385 -4.21 7.15 31.25
C LEU A 385 -4.21 7.98 32.53
N ARG A 386 -5.22 7.83 33.40
CA ARG A 386 -5.26 8.51 34.71
C ARG A 386 -4.09 8.07 35.60
N ALA A 387 -3.80 6.77 35.65
CA ALA A 387 -2.68 6.24 36.41
C ALA A 387 -1.34 6.78 35.88
N TYR A 388 -1.14 6.77 34.57
CA TYR A 388 0.04 7.33 33.92
C TYR A 388 0.19 8.83 34.21
N TRP A 389 -0.87 9.61 34.00
CA TRP A 389 -0.85 11.05 34.22
C TRP A 389 -0.58 11.41 35.68
N THR A 390 -1.13 10.64 36.62
CA THR A 390 -0.87 10.83 38.06
C THR A 390 0.60 10.56 38.41
N ALA A 391 1.18 9.49 37.86
CA ALA A 391 2.56 9.09 38.12
C ALA A 391 3.59 10.03 37.46
N TYR A 392 3.31 10.49 36.24
CA TYR A 392 4.32 11.04 35.35
C TYR A 392 3.97 12.42 34.76
N GLY A 393 2.69 12.81 34.77
CA GLY A 393 2.18 14.00 34.07
C GLY A 393 2.69 15.35 34.57
N ARG A 394 3.24 15.40 35.79
CA ARG A 394 3.88 16.61 36.34
C ARG A 394 5.32 16.82 35.89
N LEU A 395 5.94 15.79 35.30
CA LEU A 395 7.31 15.88 34.82
C LEU A 395 7.32 16.51 33.41
N PRO A 396 8.33 17.36 33.10
CA PRO A 396 8.67 17.70 31.72
C PRO A 396 8.84 16.44 30.88
N PHE A 397 8.52 16.52 29.59
CA PHE A 397 8.44 15.35 28.70
C PHE A 397 9.71 14.47 28.71
N ASP A 398 10.89 15.08 28.67
CA ASP A 398 12.17 14.37 28.66
C ASP A 398 12.47 13.67 30.00
N GLU A 399 12.21 14.36 31.13
CA GLU A 399 12.30 13.77 32.47
C GLU A 399 11.28 12.64 32.66
N ARG A 400 10.10 12.78 32.06
CA ARG A 400 9.06 11.75 32.02
C ARG A 400 9.56 10.48 31.34
N MET A 401 10.11 10.60 30.14
CA MET A 401 10.63 9.46 29.38
C MET A 401 11.82 8.83 30.11
N MET A 402 12.71 9.63 30.69
CA MET A 402 13.85 9.12 31.46
C MET A 402 13.38 8.34 32.70
N ALA A 403 12.36 8.85 33.41
CA ALA A 403 11.76 8.16 34.54
C ALA A 403 11.15 6.81 34.12
N VAL A 404 10.39 6.76 33.02
CA VAL A 404 9.82 5.51 32.49
C VAL A 404 10.91 4.52 32.07
N LEU A 405 11.94 4.99 31.36
CA LEU A 405 13.03 4.14 30.87
C LEU A 405 13.80 3.45 32.01
N THR A 406 13.99 4.17 33.13
CA THR A 406 14.75 3.69 34.28
C THR A 406 13.90 3.05 35.39
N ASP A 407 12.57 3.13 35.31
CA ASP A 407 11.68 2.52 36.30
C ASP A 407 11.72 0.98 36.21
N PRO A 408 12.11 0.26 37.29
CA PRO A 408 12.10 -1.20 37.29
C PRO A 408 10.68 -1.80 37.16
N LYS A 409 9.63 -1.03 37.44
CA LYS A 409 8.22 -1.47 37.35
C LYS A 409 7.57 -1.16 36.00
N ALA A 410 8.19 -0.31 35.17
CA ALA A 410 7.69 -0.04 33.83
C ALA A 410 7.81 -1.30 32.95
N SER A 411 6.81 -1.53 32.09
CA SER A 411 6.87 -2.62 31.12
C SER A 411 7.98 -2.39 30.10
N PHE A 412 8.49 -3.45 29.50
CA PHE A 412 9.53 -3.33 28.48
C PHE A 412 9.05 -2.59 27.22
N GLU A 413 7.77 -2.73 26.86
CA GLU A 413 7.13 -1.94 25.79
C GLU A 413 7.26 -0.44 26.07
N ALA A 414 6.95 -0.01 27.31
CA ALA A 414 7.03 1.39 27.70
C ALA A 414 8.49 1.89 27.71
N LYS A 415 9.46 1.03 28.06
CA LYS A 415 10.89 1.34 28.00
C LYS A 415 11.38 1.51 26.56
N ARG A 416 11.00 0.63 25.64
CA ARG A 416 11.32 0.77 24.20
C ARG A 416 10.75 2.07 23.63
N GLU A 417 9.52 2.41 23.98
CA GLU A 417 8.91 3.66 23.54
C GLU A 417 9.59 4.89 24.15
N ALA A 418 9.93 4.86 25.44
CA ALA A 418 10.67 5.92 26.09
C ALA A 418 12.07 6.12 25.49
N ALA A 419 12.77 5.03 25.15
CA ALA A 419 14.05 5.07 24.45
C ALA A 419 13.92 5.78 23.09
N GLY A 420 12.95 5.39 22.26
CA GLY A 420 12.69 6.04 20.97
C GLY A 420 12.30 7.51 21.09
N ASN A 421 11.48 7.86 22.08
CA ASN A 421 11.08 9.24 22.35
C ASN A 421 12.24 10.14 22.80
N LEU A 422 13.15 9.62 23.64
CA LEU A 422 14.37 10.34 24.04
C LEU A 422 15.34 10.48 22.87
N ALA A 423 15.48 9.44 22.05
CA ALA A 423 16.34 9.45 20.87
C ALA A 423 15.92 10.49 19.82
N ARG A 424 14.63 10.80 19.75
CA ARG A 424 14.05 11.79 18.82
C ARG A 424 13.42 12.97 19.56
N LEU A 425 14.05 13.40 20.65
CA LEU A 425 13.53 14.50 21.47
C LEU A 425 13.38 15.78 20.63
N GLY A 426 12.18 16.34 20.62
CA GLY A 426 11.82 17.52 19.81
C GLY A 426 11.29 17.21 18.41
N ALA A 427 11.35 15.95 17.93
CA ALA A 427 10.67 15.56 16.70
C ALA A 427 9.16 15.61 16.89
N ASP A 428 8.39 16.01 15.89
CA ASP A 428 6.93 15.83 15.93
C ASP A 428 6.60 14.34 15.84
N ARG A 429 5.65 13.86 16.66
CA ARG A 429 5.18 12.48 16.59
C ARG A 429 3.68 12.46 16.82
N THR A 430 2.96 11.86 15.88
CA THR A 430 1.55 11.55 16.04
C THR A 430 1.37 10.06 16.17
N LEU A 431 0.48 9.67 17.07
CA LEU A 431 0.07 8.30 17.30
C LEU A 431 -1.39 8.14 16.93
N ALA A 432 -1.71 7.01 16.33
CA ALA A 432 -3.05 6.71 15.85
C ALA A 432 -3.65 5.48 16.52
N THR A 433 -4.96 5.33 16.34
CA THR A 433 -5.77 4.22 16.86
C THR A 433 -6.17 3.21 15.78
N THR A 434 -5.68 3.42 14.56
CA THR A 434 -5.81 2.53 13.40
C THR A 434 -4.43 2.25 12.82
N VAL A 435 -4.27 1.18 12.05
CA VAL A 435 -2.98 0.75 11.51
C VAL A 435 -2.31 1.80 10.60
N PHE A 436 -0.99 1.77 10.51
CA PHE A 436 -0.17 2.57 9.56
C PHE A 436 -0.32 4.11 9.64
N SER A 437 -0.90 4.61 10.73
CA SER A 437 -1.22 6.05 10.88
C SER A 437 -0.30 6.77 11.89
N ASP A 438 0.70 6.07 12.42
CA ASP A 438 1.75 6.68 13.24
C ASP A 438 2.73 7.43 12.34
N ARG A 439 2.89 8.74 12.56
CA ARG A 439 3.84 9.57 11.81
C ARG A 439 4.87 10.12 12.77
N ALA A 440 6.13 9.75 12.55
CA ALA A 440 7.26 10.45 13.16
C ALA A 440 7.78 11.46 12.13
N GLY A 441 7.79 12.73 12.51
CA GLY A 441 8.53 13.75 11.77
C GLY A 441 10.04 13.54 11.90
N ASP A 442 10.78 14.25 11.06
CA ASP A 442 12.23 14.25 11.15
C ASP A 442 12.67 14.80 12.52
N PRO A 443 13.74 14.24 13.12
CA PRO A 443 14.32 14.83 14.30
C PRO A 443 14.80 16.25 14.00
N PRO A 444 14.70 17.19 14.96
CA PRO A 444 15.28 18.52 14.79
C PRO A 444 16.77 18.37 14.49
N GLY A 445 17.24 19.06 13.44
CA GLY A 445 18.65 19.03 13.08
C GLY A 445 19.54 19.51 14.25
N GLY A 446 20.69 18.86 14.43
CA GLY A 446 21.65 19.18 15.49
C GLY A 446 21.84 18.05 16.50
N ALA A 447 22.53 18.35 17.60
CA ALA A 447 22.74 17.38 18.68
C ALA A 447 21.49 17.23 19.53
N ASN A 448 21.11 15.99 19.86
CA ASN A 448 19.94 15.73 20.69
C ASN A 448 20.12 16.34 22.11
N PRO A 449 19.21 17.22 22.57
CA PRO A 449 19.37 17.91 23.86
C PRO A 449 19.36 16.96 25.08
N ALA A 450 18.76 15.77 24.97
CA ALA A 450 18.76 14.77 26.04
C ALA A 450 20.18 14.29 26.39
N VAL A 451 21.08 14.27 25.40
CA VAL A 451 22.49 13.88 25.58
C VAL A 451 23.21 14.81 26.57
N ALA A 452 22.96 16.12 26.46
CA ALA A 452 23.57 17.11 27.34
C ALA A 452 22.92 17.15 28.73
N LYS A 453 21.60 16.93 28.80
CA LYS A 453 20.82 17.04 30.03
C LYS A 453 21.11 15.90 31.02
N PHE A 454 21.07 14.64 30.57
CA PHE A 454 21.18 13.48 31.45
C PHE A 454 22.62 12.95 31.52
N LYS A 455 23.14 12.80 32.75
CA LYS A 455 24.55 12.44 33.01
C LYS A 455 24.75 11.22 33.89
N ALA A 456 23.76 10.82 34.69
CA ALA A 456 23.89 9.74 35.66
C ALA A 456 22.52 9.10 35.98
N PRO A 457 22.13 8.03 35.27
CA PRO A 457 22.75 7.55 34.04
C PRO A 457 22.56 8.54 32.89
N THR A 458 23.43 8.48 31.89
CA THR A 458 23.16 9.06 30.57
C THR A 458 21.97 8.35 29.92
N VAL A 459 21.35 8.98 28.92
CA VAL A 459 20.26 8.33 28.17
C VAL A 459 20.76 7.05 27.50
N ALA A 460 21.97 7.06 26.92
CA ALA A 460 22.53 5.89 26.27
C ALA A 460 22.74 4.71 27.24
N GLU A 461 23.28 4.97 28.43
CA GLU A 461 23.43 3.94 29.48
C GLU A 461 22.07 3.38 29.91
N ALA A 462 21.05 4.23 30.03
CA ALA A 462 19.70 3.78 30.37
C ALA A 462 19.06 2.93 29.25
N ILE A 463 19.26 3.30 27.98
CA ILE A 463 18.82 2.50 26.82
C ILE A 463 19.49 1.13 26.82
N LEU A 464 20.81 1.08 27.04
CA LEU A 464 21.58 -0.17 27.07
C LEU A 464 21.15 -1.06 28.24
N ALA A 465 20.96 -0.51 29.43
CA ALA A 465 20.48 -1.26 30.59
C ALA A 465 19.06 -1.82 30.37
N ALA A 466 18.16 -1.04 29.75
CA ALA A 466 16.82 -1.50 29.41
C ALA A 466 16.85 -2.61 28.35
N MET A 467 17.69 -2.48 27.32
CA MET A 467 17.91 -3.50 26.30
C MET A 467 18.39 -4.81 26.91
N ASP A 468 19.41 -4.76 27.78
CA ASP A 468 19.97 -5.96 28.41
C ASP A 468 18.92 -6.69 29.27
N ALA A 469 18.13 -5.94 30.05
CA ALA A 469 17.06 -6.51 30.87
C ALA A 469 15.93 -7.13 30.03
N ASP A 470 15.53 -6.49 28.95
CA ASP A 470 14.46 -6.95 28.05
C ASP A 470 14.89 -8.22 27.29
N LEU A 471 16.11 -8.23 26.74
CA LEU A 471 16.66 -9.40 26.07
C LEU A 471 16.82 -10.58 27.02
N ALA A 472 17.27 -10.35 28.26
CA ALA A 472 17.35 -11.40 29.28
C ALA A 472 15.96 -11.95 29.63
N ALA A 473 14.95 -11.08 29.78
CA ALA A 473 13.57 -11.50 30.04
C ALA A 473 12.95 -12.25 28.86
N HIS A 474 13.28 -11.89 27.62
CA HIS A 474 12.86 -12.61 26.43
C HIS A 474 13.53 -13.98 26.31
N ASP A 475 14.84 -14.07 26.52
CA ASP A 475 15.61 -15.32 26.45
C ASP A 475 15.24 -16.32 27.54
N ALA A 476 14.72 -15.84 28.67
CA ALA A 476 14.19 -16.70 29.73
C ALA A 476 12.86 -17.38 29.35
N LYS A 477 12.15 -16.90 28.30
CA LYS A 477 10.91 -17.52 27.82
C LYS A 477 11.21 -18.77 27.01
N LYS A 478 10.24 -19.68 26.94
CA LYS A 478 10.34 -20.86 26.08
C LYS A 478 10.48 -20.43 24.61
N THR A 479 11.46 -21.01 23.91
CA THR A 479 11.67 -20.79 22.47
C THR A 479 10.54 -21.43 21.67
N ASP A 480 9.83 -20.62 20.88
CA ASP A 480 8.91 -21.03 19.83
C ASP A 480 9.48 -20.67 18.44
N ASP A 481 8.73 -20.95 17.38
CA ASP A 481 9.17 -20.69 16.00
C ASP A 481 9.32 -19.18 15.68
N LEU A 482 8.72 -18.29 16.51
CA LEU A 482 8.80 -16.84 16.36
C LEU A 482 9.79 -16.19 17.34
N HIS A 483 10.48 -16.99 18.16
CA HIS A 483 11.33 -16.47 19.23
C HIS A 483 12.46 -15.59 18.69
N ASP A 484 13.15 -16.00 17.62
CA ASP A 484 14.19 -15.18 16.98
C ASP A 484 13.59 -13.96 16.26
N TYR A 485 12.40 -14.11 15.64
CA TYR A 485 11.69 -12.99 15.03
C TYR A 485 11.40 -11.89 16.06
N HIS A 486 10.81 -12.23 17.20
CA HIS A 486 10.55 -11.28 18.28
C HIS A 486 11.85 -10.70 18.86
N ARG A 487 12.87 -11.54 19.07
CA ARG A 487 14.18 -11.08 19.57
C ARG A 487 14.79 -10.02 18.65
N ARG A 488 14.74 -10.21 17.31
CA ARG A 488 15.23 -9.24 16.33
C ARG A 488 14.55 -7.87 16.48
N HIS A 489 13.24 -7.86 16.69
CA HIS A 489 12.49 -6.61 16.90
C HIS A 489 12.92 -5.87 18.17
N LEU A 490 13.20 -6.61 19.25
CA LEU A 490 13.74 -6.01 20.49
C LEU A 490 15.12 -5.40 20.26
N GLU A 491 16.02 -6.15 19.60
CA GLU A 491 17.37 -5.67 19.25
C GLU A 491 17.29 -4.37 18.43
N ASP A 492 16.46 -4.34 17.39
CA ASP A 492 16.32 -3.20 16.48
C ASP A 492 15.69 -1.98 17.15
N ALA A 493 14.67 -2.18 18.00
CA ALA A 493 14.02 -1.09 18.71
C ALA A 493 15.00 -0.29 19.60
N TYR A 494 15.85 -0.96 20.37
CA TYR A 494 16.82 -0.28 21.23
C TYR A 494 18.04 0.23 20.46
N LEU A 495 18.56 -0.53 19.50
CA LEU A 495 19.74 -0.10 18.73
C LEU A 495 19.45 1.10 17.84
N PHE A 496 18.29 1.16 17.19
CA PHE A 496 17.89 2.35 16.43
C PHE A 496 17.70 3.56 17.35
N ALA A 497 17.09 3.38 18.54
CA ALA A 497 17.02 4.46 19.51
C ALA A 497 18.41 4.94 19.97
N LEU A 498 19.35 4.02 20.21
CA LEU A 498 20.71 4.36 20.60
C LEU A 498 21.46 5.14 19.51
N VAL A 499 21.31 4.71 18.25
CA VAL A 499 21.92 5.38 17.08
C VAL A 499 21.29 6.74 16.83
N ASP A 500 19.96 6.84 16.82
CA ASP A 500 19.22 8.09 16.60
C ASP A 500 19.51 9.13 17.69
N LEU A 501 19.76 8.68 18.93
CA LEU A 501 20.18 9.55 20.03
C LEU A 501 21.51 10.26 19.73
N GLY A 502 22.42 9.62 18.99
CA GLY A 502 23.70 10.20 18.58
C GLY A 502 24.70 10.45 19.70
N ASP A 503 24.55 9.78 20.86
CA ASP A 503 25.45 9.96 22.01
C ASP A 503 26.80 9.26 21.80
N LYS A 504 27.80 10.02 21.34
CA LYS A 504 29.15 9.52 21.05
C LYS A 504 29.84 8.85 22.25
N ARG A 505 29.40 9.10 23.48
CA ARG A 505 29.96 8.42 24.68
C ARG A 505 29.68 6.92 24.65
N ALA A 506 28.60 6.48 23.99
CA ALA A 506 28.24 5.08 23.84
C ALA A 506 29.07 4.33 22.79
N ALA A 507 29.89 5.02 21.98
CA ALA A 507 30.66 4.39 20.91
C ALA A 507 31.68 3.36 21.43
N ALA A 508 32.28 3.60 22.60
CA ALA A 508 33.22 2.68 23.22
C ALA A 508 32.52 1.40 23.73
N ASP A 509 31.34 1.55 24.35
CA ASP A 509 30.54 0.42 24.83
C ASP A 509 30.03 -0.43 23.65
N ALA A 510 29.47 0.21 22.61
CA ALA A 510 29.05 -0.48 21.39
C ALA A 510 30.20 -1.27 20.74
N ALA A 511 31.40 -0.66 20.64
CA ALA A 511 32.59 -1.34 20.14
C ALA A 511 33.06 -2.49 21.04
N GLY A 512 32.94 -2.36 22.36
CA GLY A 512 33.19 -3.43 23.31
C GLY A 512 32.24 -4.62 23.10
N ARG A 513 30.93 -4.33 22.94
CA ARG A 513 29.89 -5.33 22.67
C ARG A 513 30.09 -6.07 21.35
N THR A 514 30.66 -5.43 20.32
CA THR A 514 31.06 -6.12 19.08
C THR A 514 32.03 -7.27 19.35
N LYS A 515 32.95 -7.14 20.33
CA LYS A 515 33.93 -8.19 20.65
C LYS A 515 33.31 -9.38 21.37
N ALA A 516 32.28 -9.14 22.18
CA ALA A 516 31.56 -10.16 22.94
C ALA A 516 30.45 -10.86 22.12
N ALA A 517 29.92 -10.18 21.10
CA ALA A 517 28.84 -10.68 20.26
C ALA A 517 29.34 -11.56 19.10
N THR A 518 28.45 -12.43 18.61
CA THR A 518 28.65 -13.24 17.40
C THR A 518 27.51 -13.03 16.40
N GLY A 519 27.71 -13.47 15.16
CA GLY A 519 26.69 -13.42 14.09
C GLY A 519 26.04 -12.04 13.93
N ARG A 520 24.70 -12.04 13.88
CA ARG A 520 23.85 -10.86 13.69
C ARG A 520 24.18 -9.71 14.64
N MET A 521 24.32 -10.00 15.94
CA MET A 521 24.54 -8.95 16.94
C MET A 521 25.92 -8.31 16.82
N ARG A 522 26.94 -9.07 16.42
CA ARG A 522 28.27 -8.51 16.15
C ARG A 522 28.21 -7.44 15.06
N ARG A 523 27.53 -7.74 13.95
CA ARG A 523 27.29 -6.81 12.84
C ARG A 523 26.53 -5.57 13.31
N LYS A 524 25.41 -5.77 14.01
CA LYS A 524 24.56 -4.67 14.49
C LYS A 524 25.33 -3.71 15.42
N TRP A 525 26.09 -4.24 16.37
CA TRP A 525 26.94 -3.44 17.26
C TRP A 525 28.07 -2.74 16.50
N ALA A 526 28.69 -3.40 15.54
CA ALA A 526 29.74 -2.80 14.73
C ALA A 526 29.21 -1.57 13.96
N PHE A 527 28.04 -1.69 13.35
CA PHE A 527 27.38 -0.59 12.65
C PHE A 527 26.96 0.53 13.60
N ALA A 528 26.37 0.20 14.76
CA ALA A 528 26.03 1.20 15.78
C ALA A 528 27.28 1.96 16.27
N ALA A 529 28.38 1.26 16.54
CA ALA A 529 29.65 1.88 16.93
C ALA A 529 30.15 2.86 15.85
N HIS A 530 30.06 2.47 14.57
CA HIS A 530 30.43 3.34 13.45
C HIS A 530 29.61 4.63 13.42
N LEU A 531 28.28 4.54 13.51
CA LEU A 531 27.40 5.71 13.51
C LEU A 531 27.59 6.60 14.74
N LEU A 532 28.00 6.03 15.88
CA LEU A 532 28.32 6.77 17.11
C LEU A 532 29.74 7.35 17.13
N GLY A 533 30.52 7.17 16.06
CA GLY A 533 31.83 7.80 15.87
C GLY A 533 33.04 6.91 16.14
N ASN A 534 32.86 5.61 16.32
CA ASN A 534 33.94 4.63 16.36
C ASN A 534 33.86 3.67 15.16
N PRO A 535 34.50 3.99 14.02
CA PRO A 535 34.35 3.25 12.78
C PRO A 535 35.07 1.89 12.75
N GLU A 536 36.02 1.66 13.66
CA GLU A 536 36.94 0.52 13.58
C GLU A 536 36.25 -0.86 13.62
N PRO A 537 35.29 -1.12 14.52
CA PRO A 537 34.59 -2.41 14.53
C PRO A 537 33.84 -2.70 13.22
N PHE A 538 33.30 -1.67 12.57
CA PHE A 538 32.61 -1.83 11.28
C PHE A 538 33.58 -2.06 10.13
N ARG A 539 34.72 -1.34 10.10
CA ARG A 539 35.78 -1.62 9.12
C ARG A 539 36.29 -3.04 9.22
N GLN A 540 36.52 -3.53 10.45
CA GLN A 540 36.90 -4.92 10.68
C GLN A 540 35.84 -5.89 10.16
N PHE A 541 34.56 -5.66 10.49
CA PHE A 541 33.46 -6.48 9.98
C PHE A 541 33.40 -6.47 8.45
N ALA A 542 33.53 -5.30 7.80
CA ALA A 542 33.53 -5.16 6.35
C ALA A 542 34.71 -5.90 5.71
N ASP A 543 35.92 -5.83 6.28
CA ASP A 543 37.09 -6.58 5.79
C ASP A 543 36.90 -8.10 5.92
N GLU A 544 36.39 -8.57 7.07
CA GLU A 544 36.08 -9.98 7.26
C GLU A 544 35.00 -10.45 6.29
N PHE A 545 33.97 -9.64 6.06
CA PHE A 545 32.93 -9.94 5.07
C PHE A 545 33.55 -10.02 3.68
N ARG A 546 34.35 -9.02 3.27
CA ARG A 546 35.08 -8.98 2.00
C ARG A 546 35.92 -10.24 1.75
N ARG A 547 36.51 -10.79 2.81
CA ARG A 547 37.36 -11.99 2.77
C ARG A 547 36.57 -13.30 2.90
N GLY A 548 35.24 -13.23 3.02
CA GLY A 548 34.39 -14.42 3.21
C GLY A 548 34.55 -15.09 4.58
N LEU A 549 35.00 -14.35 5.60
CA LEU A 549 35.22 -14.86 6.96
C LEU A 549 33.99 -14.72 7.87
N VAL A 550 32.97 -13.97 7.46
CA VAL A 550 31.72 -13.85 8.21
C VAL A 550 30.89 -15.12 8.04
N ALA A 551 30.70 -15.84 9.14
CA ALA A 551 29.85 -17.03 9.16
C ALA A 551 28.37 -16.64 9.05
N VAL A 552 27.69 -17.27 8.10
CA VAL A 552 26.24 -17.16 7.90
C VAL A 552 25.59 -18.48 8.35
N PRO A 553 24.50 -18.46 9.15
CA PRO A 553 23.80 -19.68 9.55
C PRO A 553 23.32 -20.52 8.35
N ALA A 554 23.12 -21.83 8.55
CA ALA A 554 22.54 -22.68 7.52
C ALA A 554 21.06 -22.33 7.27
N ASN A 555 20.60 -22.53 6.03
CA ASN A 555 19.20 -22.43 5.63
C ASN A 555 18.53 -23.81 5.74
N ASP A 556 18.39 -24.31 6.96
CA ASP A 556 17.92 -25.67 7.26
C ASP A 556 16.60 -25.70 8.05
N LYS A 557 15.90 -24.56 8.17
CA LYS A 557 14.63 -24.49 8.90
C LYS A 557 13.50 -25.05 8.04
N PRO A 558 12.88 -26.19 8.42
CA PRO A 558 11.78 -26.75 7.67
C PRO A 558 10.58 -25.81 7.73
N ARG A 559 9.78 -25.76 6.65
CA ARG A 559 8.55 -24.95 6.55
C ARG A 559 8.74 -23.43 6.71
N THR A 560 9.98 -22.97 6.69
CA THR A 560 10.31 -21.55 6.58
C THR A 560 10.50 -21.24 5.10
N ASN A 561 9.88 -20.16 4.59
CA ASN A 561 10.11 -19.73 3.21
C ASN A 561 11.60 -19.39 3.01
N ASP A 562 12.06 -19.32 1.76
CA ASP A 562 13.48 -19.08 1.47
C ASP A 562 13.99 -17.81 2.19
N ASP A 563 13.19 -16.75 2.23
CA ASP A 563 13.53 -15.39 2.68
C ASP A 563 13.76 -15.32 4.19
N ASP A 564 12.98 -16.09 4.95
CA ASP A 564 13.02 -16.18 6.40
C ASP A 564 14.03 -17.21 6.90
N GLN A 565 14.74 -17.90 6.00
CA GLN A 565 15.81 -18.80 6.40
C GLN A 565 16.91 -18.03 7.14
N PRO A 566 17.47 -18.56 8.24
CA PRO A 566 18.43 -17.84 9.08
C PRO A 566 19.64 -17.26 8.34
N GLY A 567 20.18 -18.01 7.38
CA GLY A 567 21.31 -17.55 6.58
C GLY A 567 20.93 -16.49 5.54
N ALA A 568 19.73 -16.58 4.97
CA ALA A 568 19.20 -15.56 4.07
C ALA A 568 18.98 -14.23 4.81
N VAL A 569 18.36 -14.27 5.99
CA VAL A 569 18.16 -13.11 6.87
C VAL A 569 19.49 -12.49 7.27
N GLU A 570 20.48 -13.31 7.67
CA GLU A 570 21.79 -12.78 8.07
C GLU A 570 22.53 -12.14 6.89
N LEU A 571 22.55 -12.77 5.73
CA LEU A 571 23.20 -12.21 4.54
C LEU A 571 22.51 -10.92 4.07
N ALA A 572 21.18 -10.90 4.02
CA ALA A 572 20.40 -9.71 3.65
C ALA A 572 20.70 -8.54 4.60
N GLY A 573 20.75 -8.81 5.91
CA GLY A 573 21.12 -7.79 6.89
C GLY A 573 22.56 -7.29 6.72
N ALA A 574 23.52 -8.17 6.41
CA ALA A 574 24.92 -7.79 6.15
C ALA A 574 25.02 -6.84 4.95
N VAL A 575 24.36 -7.19 3.85
CA VAL A 575 24.26 -6.34 2.67
C VAL A 575 23.59 -5.01 3.02
N GLY A 576 22.48 -5.03 3.76
CA GLY A 576 21.74 -3.83 4.17
C GLY A 576 22.60 -2.84 4.97
N TYR A 577 23.37 -3.32 5.95
CA TYR A 577 24.27 -2.46 6.73
C TYR A 577 25.47 -1.95 5.91
N LEU A 578 26.06 -2.77 5.03
CA LEU A 578 27.15 -2.35 4.14
C LEU A 578 26.68 -1.25 3.18
N VAL A 579 25.52 -1.43 2.55
CA VAL A 579 24.88 -0.44 1.68
C VAL A 579 24.60 0.86 2.45
N SER A 580 24.06 0.74 3.66
CA SER A 580 23.68 1.91 4.47
C SER A 580 24.89 2.70 4.97
N ALA A 581 26.01 2.03 5.25
CA ALA A 581 27.23 2.68 5.71
C ALA A 581 27.91 3.53 4.62
N GLY A 582 27.89 3.05 3.37
CA GLY A 582 28.45 3.77 2.22
C GLY A 582 29.92 4.15 2.37
N THR A 583 30.70 3.37 3.13
CA THR A 583 32.14 3.60 3.32
C THR A 583 32.95 2.88 2.24
N PRO A 584 34.19 3.31 1.93
CA PRO A 584 35.05 2.61 0.97
C PRO A 584 35.28 1.13 1.31
N GLU A 585 35.36 0.77 2.59
CA GLU A 585 35.50 -0.62 3.04
C GLU A 585 34.22 -1.42 2.79
N ALA A 586 33.04 -0.81 2.98
CA ALA A 586 31.77 -1.44 2.67
C ALA A 586 31.57 -1.67 1.16
N ASP A 587 31.94 -0.68 0.34
CA ASP A 587 31.94 -0.79 -1.12
C ASP A 587 32.89 -1.91 -1.58
N ALA A 588 34.08 -2.02 -0.98
CA ALA A 588 35.02 -3.10 -1.28
C ALA A 588 34.46 -4.48 -0.90
N ALA A 589 33.76 -4.57 0.24
CA ALA A 589 33.09 -5.80 0.69
C ALA A 589 31.96 -6.24 -0.25
N LEU A 590 31.08 -5.30 -0.65
CA LEU A 590 30.00 -5.57 -1.60
C LEU A 590 30.55 -5.93 -3.00
N ASN A 591 31.62 -5.27 -3.44
CA ASN A 591 32.28 -5.61 -4.69
C ASN A 591 32.96 -6.97 -4.67
N ALA A 592 33.48 -7.42 -3.52
CA ALA A 592 33.99 -8.77 -3.36
C ALA A 592 32.86 -9.81 -3.38
N LEU A 593 31.69 -9.50 -2.80
CA LEU A 593 30.51 -10.38 -2.86
C LEU A 593 30.06 -10.69 -4.29
N ALA A 594 30.26 -9.75 -5.22
CA ALA A 594 29.97 -9.97 -6.63
C ALA A 594 30.98 -10.88 -7.37
N ASP A 595 32.12 -11.21 -6.75
CA ASP A 595 33.09 -12.16 -7.32
C ASP A 595 32.60 -13.60 -7.12
N PRO A 596 32.50 -14.44 -8.17
CA PRO A 596 32.13 -15.85 -8.06
C PRO A 596 32.97 -16.69 -7.08
N LYS A 597 34.18 -16.25 -6.73
CA LYS A 597 35.05 -16.92 -5.75
C LYS A 597 34.67 -16.62 -4.31
N HIS A 598 33.84 -15.61 -4.06
CA HIS A 598 33.43 -15.27 -2.72
C HIS A 598 32.52 -16.38 -2.14
N PRO A 599 32.73 -16.88 -0.91
CA PRO A 599 31.96 -18.00 -0.36
C PRO A 599 30.44 -17.76 -0.33
N LEU A 600 30.03 -16.50 -0.17
CA LEU A 600 28.62 -16.09 -0.14
C LEU A 600 28.06 -15.63 -1.49
N HIS A 601 28.86 -15.69 -2.57
CA HIS A 601 28.44 -15.22 -3.90
C HIS A 601 27.18 -15.92 -4.38
N ARG A 602 27.15 -17.26 -4.33
CA ARG A 602 26.02 -18.04 -4.82
C ARG A 602 24.70 -17.64 -4.14
N ALA A 603 24.72 -17.52 -2.81
CA ALA A 603 23.54 -17.10 -2.05
C ALA A 603 23.10 -15.68 -2.42
N ALA A 604 24.03 -14.76 -2.64
CA ALA A 604 23.72 -13.40 -3.10
C ALA A 604 23.20 -13.37 -4.54
N ALA A 605 23.76 -14.19 -5.43
CA ALA A 605 23.33 -14.30 -6.83
C ALA A 605 21.91 -14.88 -6.95
N ASP A 606 21.63 -15.95 -6.20
CA ASP A 606 20.29 -16.55 -6.11
C ASP A 606 19.26 -15.51 -5.64
N ARG A 607 19.62 -14.67 -4.67
CA ARG A 607 18.78 -13.56 -4.19
C ARG A 607 18.56 -12.51 -5.27
N VAL A 608 19.63 -11.95 -5.81
CA VAL A 608 19.56 -10.91 -6.85
C VAL A 608 18.69 -11.35 -8.04
N LEU A 609 18.75 -12.64 -8.44
CA LEU A 609 17.93 -13.18 -9.54
C LEU A 609 16.47 -13.47 -9.16
N LYS A 610 16.19 -13.92 -7.94
CA LYS A 610 14.82 -14.23 -7.50
C LYS A 610 14.02 -12.97 -7.16
N GLU A 611 14.65 -11.99 -6.50
CA GLU A 611 13.97 -10.81 -5.97
C GLU A 611 13.59 -9.78 -7.05
N SER A 612 12.65 -8.90 -6.75
CA SER A 612 12.25 -7.80 -7.65
C SER A 612 12.80 -6.45 -7.16
N PRO A 613 13.38 -5.62 -8.03
CA PRO A 613 13.92 -4.31 -7.65
C PRO A 613 12.87 -3.26 -7.26
N GLY A 614 11.58 -3.56 -7.45
CA GLY A 614 10.46 -2.64 -7.17
C GLY A 614 9.89 -2.71 -5.75
N TRP A 615 10.34 -3.63 -4.90
CA TRP A 615 9.76 -3.88 -3.57
C TRP A 615 10.69 -3.40 -2.46
N SER A 616 10.13 -2.78 -1.41
CA SER A 616 10.87 -2.17 -0.29
C SER A 616 11.78 -3.16 0.42
N ASP A 617 11.31 -4.39 0.62
CA ASP A 617 11.95 -5.37 1.49
C ASP A 617 13.23 -5.95 0.86
N HIS A 618 13.36 -5.83 -0.46
CA HIS A 618 14.53 -6.28 -1.22
C HIS A 618 15.41 -5.12 -1.67
N ALA A 619 15.09 -3.88 -1.28
CA ALA A 619 15.78 -2.69 -1.75
C ALA A 619 17.30 -2.73 -1.51
N ALA A 620 17.74 -3.36 -0.42
CA ALA A 620 19.16 -3.50 -0.07
C ALA A 620 19.97 -4.26 -1.15
N TRP A 621 19.41 -5.34 -1.72
CA TRP A 621 20.08 -6.12 -2.77
C TRP A 621 20.37 -5.27 -4.01
N PHE A 622 19.47 -4.32 -4.30
CA PHE A 622 19.54 -3.50 -5.49
C PHE A 622 20.04 -2.08 -5.24
N ALA A 623 20.34 -1.70 -4.00
CA ALA A 623 20.71 -0.33 -3.62
C ALA A 623 22.20 0.01 -3.82
N HIS A 624 23.04 -0.97 -4.16
CA HIS A 624 24.45 -0.77 -4.53
C HIS A 624 24.81 -1.43 -5.88
N PRO A 625 25.70 -0.84 -6.72
CA PRO A 625 26.05 -1.35 -8.06
C PRO A 625 26.62 -2.77 -8.14
N TYR A 626 27.02 -3.38 -7.01
CA TYR A 626 27.54 -4.76 -7.02
C TYR A 626 26.53 -5.76 -7.61
N CYS A 627 25.22 -5.51 -7.45
CA CYS A 627 24.18 -6.36 -8.02
C CYS A 627 24.24 -6.37 -9.56
N LEU A 628 24.64 -5.26 -10.18
CA LEU A 628 24.79 -5.18 -11.64
C LEU A 628 25.89 -6.10 -12.14
N ARG A 629 26.95 -6.33 -11.36
CA ARG A 629 28.03 -7.27 -11.70
C ARG A 629 27.56 -8.71 -11.63
N ILE A 630 26.75 -9.05 -10.63
CA ILE A 630 26.10 -10.37 -10.51
C ILE A 630 25.17 -10.59 -11.71
N LEU A 631 24.28 -9.64 -11.99
CA LEU A 631 23.36 -9.72 -13.13
C LEU A 631 24.09 -9.82 -14.46
N ARG A 632 25.19 -9.07 -14.61
CA ARG A 632 26.01 -9.16 -15.82
C ARG A 632 26.58 -10.55 -16.01
N ALA A 633 27.09 -11.20 -14.96
CA ALA A 633 27.57 -12.58 -15.05
C ALA A 633 26.43 -13.54 -15.41
N ALA A 634 25.23 -13.33 -14.84
CA ALA A 634 24.06 -14.14 -15.14
C ALA A 634 23.51 -13.98 -16.57
N LEU A 635 23.85 -12.91 -17.31
CA LEU A 635 23.52 -12.81 -18.74
C LEU A 635 24.13 -13.92 -19.60
N ASP A 636 25.16 -14.61 -19.10
CA ASP A 636 25.82 -15.74 -19.74
C ASP A 636 25.24 -17.10 -19.30
N ASP A 637 24.34 -17.12 -18.29
CA ASP A 637 23.76 -18.35 -17.75
C ASP A 637 22.46 -18.73 -18.46
N THR A 638 22.51 -19.74 -19.32
CA THR A 638 21.35 -20.24 -20.06
C THR A 638 20.54 -21.31 -19.32
N THR A 639 20.82 -21.53 -18.02
CA THR A 639 20.13 -22.55 -17.24
C THR A 639 18.64 -22.22 -17.12
N PRO A 640 17.75 -23.19 -17.41
CA PRO A 640 16.31 -22.99 -17.22
C PRO A 640 15.98 -22.73 -15.75
N THR A 641 15.14 -21.72 -15.47
CA THR A 641 14.68 -21.45 -14.10
C THR A 641 13.54 -22.38 -13.68
N GLY A 642 12.92 -23.06 -14.66
CA GLY A 642 11.68 -23.82 -14.49
C GLY A 642 10.42 -22.94 -14.54
N ALA A 643 10.58 -21.62 -14.70
CA ALA A 643 9.47 -20.71 -14.89
C ALA A 643 9.07 -20.58 -16.37
N THR A 644 7.84 -20.14 -16.60
CA THR A 644 7.27 -19.92 -17.95
C THR A 644 6.49 -18.62 -17.99
N TYR A 645 6.65 -17.86 -19.07
CA TYR A 645 5.79 -16.71 -19.38
C TYR A 645 4.81 -17.10 -20.48
N ALA A 646 3.55 -16.66 -20.35
CA ALA A 646 2.54 -16.80 -21.38
C ALA A 646 1.70 -15.52 -21.49
N ILE A 647 1.20 -15.20 -22.69
CA ILE A 647 0.17 -14.17 -22.86
C ILE A 647 -1.15 -14.80 -23.27
N GLU A 648 -2.17 -14.60 -22.43
CA GLU A 648 -3.54 -15.04 -22.65
C GLU A 648 -4.45 -13.81 -22.71
N GLY A 649 -4.99 -13.53 -23.91
CA GLY A 649 -5.71 -12.28 -24.15
C GLY A 649 -4.81 -11.06 -23.94
N ALA A 650 -5.21 -10.17 -23.05
CA ALA A 650 -4.45 -8.97 -22.67
C ALA A 650 -3.61 -9.16 -21.40
N ARG A 651 -3.48 -10.39 -20.89
CA ARG A 651 -2.78 -10.67 -19.62
C ARG A 651 -1.47 -11.40 -19.86
N LEU A 652 -0.41 -10.96 -19.19
CA LEU A 652 0.85 -11.68 -19.02
C LEU A 652 0.72 -12.58 -17.78
N ARG A 653 0.98 -13.87 -17.95
CA ARG A 653 1.11 -14.86 -16.87
C ARG A 653 2.58 -15.22 -16.71
N HIS A 654 3.02 -15.32 -15.46
CA HIS A 654 4.34 -15.81 -15.09
C HIS A 654 4.16 -16.93 -14.07
N LYS A 655 4.45 -18.16 -14.49
CA LYS A 655 4.27 -19.38 -13.71
C LYS A 655 5.62 -19.90 -13.26
N VAL A 656 5.77 -20.06 -11.95
CA VAL A 656 6.93 -20.68 -11.28
C VAL A 656 6.50 -22.02 -10.66
N LYS A 657 7.43 -22.77 -10.08
CA LYS A 657 7.15 -24.10 -9.50
C LYS A 657 6.03 -24.07 -8.44
N ASP A 658 6.06 -23.05 -7.57
CA ASP A 658 5.21 -22.97 -6.38
C ASP A 658 4.13 -21.87 -6.49
N GLY A 659 3.90 -21.32 -7.68
CA GLY A 659 2.92 -20.25 -7.85
C GLY A 659 2.80 -19.72 -9.28
N GLU A 660 1.82 -18.84 -9.47
CA GLU A 660 1.58 -18.13 -10.72
C GLU A 660 1.20 -16.69 -10.39
N SER A 661 1.71 -15.75 -11.18
CA SER A 661 1.31 -14.35 -11.14
C SER A 661 0.72 -13.96 -12.49
N SER A 662 -0.27 -13.06 -12.50
CA SER A 662 -0.87 -12.54 -13.73
C SER A 662 -1.13 -11.05 -13.65
N GLY A 663 -0.68 -10.31 -14.65
CA GLY A 663 -0.91 -8.87 -14.80
C GLY A 663 -1.29 -8.50 -16.24
N PRO A 664 -1.62 -7.23 -16.53
CA PRO A 664 -1.77 -6.78 -17.90
C PRO A 664 -0.46 -6.96 -18.68
N ALA A 665 -0.55 -7.37 -19.94
CA ALA A 665 0.62 -7.45 -20.81
C ALA A 665 1.18 -6.04 -21.05
N PRO A 666 2.50 -5.81 -20.88
CA PRO A 666 3.10 -4.53 -21.18
C PRO A 666 2.86 -4.12 -22.64
N ASP A 667 2.72 -2.81 -22.91
CA ASP A 667 2.41 -2.29 -24.26
C ASP A 667 3.39 -2.79 -25.33
N PHE A 668 4.67 -3.01 -24.99
CA PHE A 668 5.68 -3.51 -25.93
C PHE A 668 5.50 -5.01 -26.28
N LEU A 669 4.62 -5.71 -25.59
CA LEU A 669 4.15 -7.07 -25.91
C LEU A 669 2.70 -7.07 -26.40
N SER A 670 2.06 -5.92 -26.59
CA SER A 670 0.67 -5.87 -27.07
C SER A 670 0.55 -6.37 -28.52
N ASP A 671 1.56 -6.10 -29.35
CA ASP A 671 1.59 -6.53 -30.76
C ASP A 671 1.99 -8.02 -30.87
N PRO A 672 1.07 -8.92 -31.27
CA PRO A 672 1.36 -10.34 -31.40
C PRO A 672 2.38 -10.66 -32.51
N THR A 673 2.66 -9.73 -33.42
CA THR A 673 3.62 -9.97 -34.50
C THR A 673 5.06 -9.97 -34.02
N VAL A 674 5.38 -9.26 -32.93
CA VAL A 674 6.74 -9.15 -32.37
C VAL A 674 7.01 -10.14 -31.23
N ARG A 675 5.98 -10.84 -30.74
CA ARG A 675 6.09 -11.76 -29.59
C ARG A 675 5.64 -13.19 -29.88
N ARG A 676 6.07 -14.11 -29.01
CA ARG A 676 5.62 -15.49 -28.88
C ARG A 676 4.39 -15.53 -27.96
N ALA A 677 3.62 -16.61 -28.01
CA ALA A 677 2.50 -16.83 -27.08
C ALA A 677 3.00 -17.28 -25.70
N GLU A 678 4.08 -18.07 -25.67
CA GLU A 678 4.69 -18.65 -24.48
C GLU A 678 6.22 -18.74 -24.65
N ALA A 679 6.97 -18.66 -23.55
CA ALA A 679 8.41 -18.92 -23.50
C ALA A 679 8.84 -19.44 -22.13
N ALA A 680 9.71 -20.44 -22.10
CA ALA A 680 10.41 -20.85 -20.89
C ALA A 680 11.46 -19.79 -20.49
N GLU A 681 11.57 -19.51 -19.20
CA GLU A 681 12.53 -18.56 -18.65
C GLU A 681 13.88 -19.24 -18.37
N ARG A 682 14.97 -18.57 -18.74
CA ARG A 682 16.36 -18.90 -18.39
C ARG A 682 16.90 -17.86 -17.40
N ALA A 683 17.96 -18.20 -16.68
CA ALA A 683 18.62 -17.26 -15.76
C ALA A 683 19.07 -15.95 -16.46
N CYS A 684 19.58 -16.04 -17.70
CA CYS A 684 19.94 -14.88 -18.51
C CYS A 684 18.74 -14.01 -18.91
N ASP A 685 17.55 -14.59 -19.06
CA ASP A 685 16.33 -13.86 -19.37
C ASP A 685 15.92 -12.99 -18.17
N LYS A 686 15.93 -13.60 -16.98
CA LYS A 686 15.63 -12.94 -15.71
C LYS A 686 16.63 -11.80 -15.43
N ALA A 687 17.91 -12.07 -15.63
CA ALA A 687 18.97 -11.08 -15.44
C ALA A 687 18.82 -9.89 -16.41
N ALA A 688 18.47 -10.14 -17.67
CA ALA A 688 18.28 -9.10 -18.67
C ALA A 688 17.06 -8.22 -18.38
N GLU A 689 15.95 -8.81 -17.92
CA GLU A 689 14.77 -8.06 -17.49
C GLU A 689 15.08 -7.18 -16.27
N GLN A 690 15.77 -7.72 -15.26
CA GLN A 690 16.17 -6.96 -14.08
C GLN A 690 17.14 -5.83 -14.42
N LEU A 691 18.13 -6.07 -15.29
CA LEU A 691 19.02 -5.01 -15.77
C LEU A 691 18.24 -3.92 -16.51
N ALA A 692 17.28 -4.27 -17.37
CA ALA A 692 16.44 -3.30 -18.07
C ALA A 692 15.55 -2.48 -17.10
N ALA A 693 15.16 -3.04 -15.96
CA ALA A 693 14.44 -2.32 -14.91
C ALA A 693 15.36 -1.43 -14.05
N LEU A 694 16.59 -1.88 -13.79
CA LEU A 694 17.55 -1.21 -12.90
C LEU A 694 18.38 -0.14 -13.61
N VAL A 695 18.72 -0.30 -14.89
CA VAL A 695 19.68 0.55 -15.60
C VAL A 695 18.98 1.33 -16.71
N VAL A 696 18.94 2.64 -16.55
CA VAL A 696 18.37 3.54 -17.56
C VAL A 696 19.21 3.49 -18.82
N GLY A 697 18.54 3.38 -19.96
CA GLY A 697 19.18 3.44 -21.27
C GLY A 697 19.60 2.08 -21.82
N LEU A 698 19.28 0.98 -21.13
CA LEU A 698 19.39 -0.35 -21.72
C LEU A 698 18.21 -0.65 -22.66
N PRO A 699 18.44 -1.45 -23.72
CA PRO A 699 17.36 -1.97 -24.54
C PRO A 699 16.34 -2.75 -23.71
N ARG A 700 15.06 -2.64 -24.07
CA ARG A 700 13.99 -3.45 -23.45
C ARG A 700 14.20 -4.93 -23.77
N TYR A 701 13.96 -5.77 -22.77
CA TYR A 701 14.08 -7.21 -22.87
C TYR A 701 12.85 -7.92 -22.30
N HIS A 702 12.47 -9.03 -22.93
CA HIS A 702 11.51 -10.00 -22.40
C HIS A 702 11.65 -11.33 -23.17
N PRO A 703 11.60 -12.50 -22.52
CA PRO A 703 11.75 -13.80 -23.20
C PRO A 703 10.67 -14.10 -24.25
N LEU A 704 9.50 -13.45 -24.14
CA LEU A 704 8.43 -13.57 -25.14
C LEU A 704 8.73 -12.86 -26.47
N PHE A 705 9.77 -12.05 -26.61
CA PHE A 705 10.11 -11.49 -27.92
C PHE A 705 10.50 -12.60 -28.91
N LYS A 706 10.08 -12.48 -30.18
CA LYS A 706 10.50 -13.44 -31.22
C LYS A 706 12.02 -13.41 -31.41
N ASP A 707 12.61 -12.23 -31.30
CA ASP A 707 14.04 -11.91 -31.39
C ASP A 707 14.72 -11.80 -30.01
N ALA A 708 14.22 -12.50 -28.98
CA ALA A 708 14.73 -12.41 -27.61
C ALA A 708 16.26 -12.57 -27.53
N ASP A 709 16.87 -13.58 -28.14
CA ASP A 709 18.32 -13.78 -28.04
C ASP A 709 19.15 -12.64 -28.68
N ALA A 710 18.65 -12.04 -29.76
CA ALA A 710 19.29 -10.86 -30.36
C ALA A 710 19.19 -9.64 -29.45
N ARG A 711 18.05 -9.47 -28.76
CA ARG A 711 17.87 -8.42 -27.75
C ARG A 711 18.75 -8.67 -26.52
N LEU A 712 18.92 -9.93 -26.10
CA LEU A 712 19.83 -10.30 -25.01
C LEU A 712 21.27 -9.88 -25.34
N ALA A 713 21.72 -10.16 -26.57
CA ALA A 713 23.02 -9.71 -27.05
C ALA A 713 23.14 -8.17 -27.07
N ALA A 714 22.07 -7.47 -27.47
CA ALA A 714 22.04 -6.00 -27.46
C ALA A 714 22.09 -5.43 -26.03
N VAL A 715 21.37 -6.02 -25.06
CA VAL A 715 21.43 -5.65 -23.64
C VAL A 715 22.85 -5.84 -23.12
N ARG A 716 23.48 -6.97 -23.42
CA ARG A 716 24.87 -7.25 -23.02
C ARG A 716 25.84 -6.21 -23.58
N ALA A 717 25.79 -5.95 -24.88
CA ALA A 717 26.66 -4.97 -25.53
C ALA A 717 26.44 -3.55 -25.00
N ALA A 718 25.19 -3.14 -24.79
CA ALA A 718 24.85 -1.84 -24.24
C ALA A 718 25.31 -1.70 -22.78
N PHE A 719 25.17 -2.76 -21.98
CA PHE A 719 25.63 -2.76 -20.61
C PHE A 719 27.17 -2.71 -20.53
N ASP A 720 27.85 -3.53 -21.32
CA ASP A 720 29.32 -3.66 -21.32
C ASP A 720 30.03 -2.39 -21.77
N ARG A 721 29.38 -1.59 -22.61
CA ARG A 721 29.87 -0.28 -23.03
C ARG A 721 30.22 0.65 -21.85
N PHE A 722 29.51 0.52 -20.73
CA PHE A 722 29.75 1.31 -19.51
C PHE A 722 30.12 0.40 -18.32
N ALA A 723 30.65 -0.80 -18.57
CA ALA A 723 30.96 -1.78 -17.53
C ALA A 723 31.82 -1.17 -16.41
N GLY A 724 31.36 -1.34 -15.16
CA GLY A 724 32.04 -0.81 -13.98
C GLY A 724 31.88 0.70 -13.75
N ASN A 725 31.16 1.42 -14.63
CA ASN A 725 30.96 2.86 -14.53
C ASN A 725 29.47 3.24 -14.44
N TYR A 726 28.73 2.56 -13.57
CA TYR A 726 27.34 2.89 -13.24
C TYR A 726 27.26 3.53 -11.86
N ARG A 727 26.37 4.52 -11.69
CA ARG A 727 26.04 5.11 -10.40
C ARG A 727 24.54 5.16 -10.19
N ARG A 728 24.12 5.30 -8.93
CA ARG A 728 22.72 5.52 -8.61
C ARG A 728 22.24 6.83 -9.24
N ALA A 729 21.05 6.81 -9.82
CA ALA A 729 20.39 8.01 -10.31
C ALA A 729 20.04 8.93 -9.12
N THR A 730 20.38 10.20 -9.25
CA THR A 730 20.01 11.28 -8.34
C THR A 730 18.50 11.50 -8.35
N GLY A 731 17.94 12.14 -7.31
CA GLY A 731 16.51 12.47 -7.28
C GLY A 731 16.08 13.29 -8.50
N ARG A 732 16.89 14.28 -8.89
CA ARG A 732 16.64 15.13 -10.07
C ARG A 732 16.64 14.33 -11.38
N GLU A 733 17.53 13.36 -11.55
CA GLU A 733 17.51 12.48 -12.74
C GLU A 733 16.25 11.62 -12.78
N ARG A 734 15.79 11.11 -11.64
CA ARG A 734 14.55 10.33 -11.56
C ARG A 734 13.34 11.17 -11.95
N ASP A 735 13.24 12.39 -11.44
CA ASP A 735 12.16 13.32 -11.78
C ASP A 735 12.16 13.68 -13.28
N VAL A 736 13.36 13.88 -13.86
CA VAL A 736 13.49 14.18 -15.29
C VAL A 736 13.05 12.98 -16.13
N LEU A 737 13.47 11.77 -15.76
CA LEU A 737 13.23 10.55 -16.53
C LEU A 737 11.88 9.87 -16.22
N ASP A 738 11.04 10.48 -15.37
CA ASP A 738 9.77 9.92 -14.92
C ASP A 738 9.94 8.51 -14.33
N LEU A 739 10.90 8.39 -13.42
CA LEU A 739 11.23 7.15 -12.73
C LEU A 739 10.62 7.15 -11.34
N SER A 740 10.37 5.94 -10.80
CA SER A 740 9.90 5.79 -9.42
C SER A 740 10.88 6.46 -8.45
N PRO A 741 10.41 7.31 -7.51
CA PRO A 741 11.27 7.91 -6.50
C PRO A 741 11.84 6.86 -5.53
N TRP A 742 11.17 5.72 -5.38
CA TRP A 742 11.51 4.66 -4.43
C TRP A 742 12.45 3.60 -5.02
N GLY A 743 12.47 3.44 -6.34
CA GLY A 743 13.26 2.42 -7.02
C GLY A 743 14.78 2.67 -6.95
N SER A 744 15.55 1.58 -6.83
CA SER A 744 16.99 1.64 -7.07
C SER A 744 17.25 1.65 -8.56
N VAL A 745 17.52 2.83 -9.11
CA VAL A 745 17.80 2.99 -10.54
C VAL A 745 19.22 3.52 -10.74
N TYR A 746 19.89 3.02 -11.77
CA TYR A 746 21.26 3.31 -12.14
C TYR A 746 21.34 3.97 -13.51
N VAL A 747 22.31 4.87 -13.65
CA VAL A 747 22.65 5.54 -14.91
C VAL A 747 24.14 5.36 -15.17
N PRO A 748 24.59 5.32 -16.44
CA PRO A 748 26.00 5.45 -16.78
C PRO A 748 26.59 6.72 -16.17
N ASN A 749 27.73 6.60 -15.50
CA ASN A 749 28.44 7.71 -14.88
C ASN A 749 29.36 8.40 -15.89
N VAL A 750 28.75 9.14 -16.82
CA VAL A 750 29.47 9.91 -17.86
C VAL A 750 29.75 11.31 -17.32
N ALA A 751 30.98 11.56 -16.88
CA ALA A 751 31.41 12.89 -16.45
C ALA A 751 31.79 13.78 -17.64
N ALA A 752 31.60 15.10 -17.52
CA ALA A 752 32.04 16.05 -18.52
C ALA A 752 33.58 16.03 -18.64
N LEU A 753 34.11 15.79 -19.85
CA LEU A 753 35.55 15.58 -20.06
C LEU A 753 36.39 16.88 -20.07
N GLY A 754 35.78 18.06 -20.12
CA GLY A 754 36.49 19.35 -20.24
C GLY A 754 37.25 19.53 -21.57
N ARG A 755 37.21 18.53 -22.45
CA ARG A 755 37.80 18.47 -23.79
C ARG A 755 36.87 17.66 -24.70
N ALA A 756 37.11 17.71 -26.01
CA ALA A 756 36.42 16.83 -26.96
C ALA A 756 36.68 15.36 -26.63
N ALA A 757 35.64 14.54 -26.71
CA ALA A 757 35.75 13.10 -26.55
C ALA A 757 36.50 12.48 -27.73
N THR A 758 37.26 11.43 -27.44
CA THR A 758 37.93 10.59 -28.44
C THR A 758 37.23 9.23 -28.58
N ALA A 759 37.61 8.46 -29.60
CA ALA A 759 37.17 7.08 -29.75
C ALA A 759 37.51 6.22 -28.52
N ASP A 760 38.65 6.47 -27.87
CA ASP A 760 39.04 5.75 -26.66
C ASP A 760 38.18 6.15 -25.44
N ASP A 761 37.71 7.40 -25.37
CA ASP A 761 36.76 7.80 -24.32
C ASP A 761 35.42 7.09 -24.48
N VAL A 762 34.91 6.98 -25.71
CA VAL A 762 33.67 6.23 -25.99
C VAL A 762 33.85 4.74 -25.71
N ARG A 763 34.96 4.14 -26.13
CA ARG A 763 35.27 2.72 -25.88
C ARG A 763 35.40 2.42 -24.38
N ALA A 764 35.95 3.35 -23.62
CA ALA A 764 36.08 3.23 -22.17
C ALA A 764 34.81 3.64 -21.39
N GLY A 765 33.70 3.94 -22.07
CA GLY A 765 32.45 4.36 -21.41
C GLY A 765 32.53 5.72 -20.70
N ARG A 766 33.52 6.54 -21.04
CA ARG A 766 33.68 7.91 -20.52
C ARG A 766 32.94 8.96 -21.34
N ALA A 767 32.46 8.60 -22.54
CA ALA A 767 31.69 9.47 -23.42
C ALA A 767 30.58 8.68 -24.17
N VAL A 768 29.51 9.39 -24.53
CA VAL A 768 28.39 8.86 -25.32
C VAL A 768 28.72 8.89 -26.82
N PHE A 769 29.54 9.82 -27.28
CA PHE A 769 29.99 9.90 -28.67
C PHE A 769 31.33 10.63 -28.77
N HIS A 770 31.95 10.61 -29.95
CA HIS A 770 33.09 11.45 -30.29
C HIS A 770 32.88 12.04 -31.68
N LEU A 771 33.41 13.24 -31.92
CA LEU A 771 33.45 13.89 -33.24
C LEU A 771 34.86 13.77 -33.82
N ASP A 772 35.40 12.55 -33.82
CA ASP A 772 36.81 12.24 -34.14
C ASP A 772 37.85 13.08 -33.38
N GLY A 773 37.51 13.52 -32.15
CA GLY A 773 38.34 14.43 -31.36
C GLY A 773 38.44 15.85 -31.92
N LYS A 774 37.65 16.20 -32.94
CA LYS A 774 37.63 17.52 -33.61
C LYS A 774 36.55 18.45 -33.07
N GLY A 775 35.70 17.98 -32.16
CA GLY A 775 34.69 18.81 -31.50
C GLY A 775 35.30 19.79 -30.51
N THR A 776 34.47 20.66 -29.93
CA THR A 776 34.80 21.46 -28.74
C THR A 776 33.67 21.34 -27.73
N PRO A 777 33.94 21.27 -26.40
CA PRO A 777 32.87 21.25 -25.41
C PRO A 777 31.93 22.44 -25.59
N ALA A 778 30.62 22.20 -25.64
CA ALA A 778 29.64 23.28 -25.71
C ALA A 778 29.60 24.06 -24.38
N ASP A 779 29.37 25.38 -24.45
CA ASP A 779 29.20 26.23 -23.26
C ASP A 779 27.81 26.00 -22.62
N ARG A 780 27.68 24.84 -21.96
CA ARG A 780 26.45 24.39 -21.30
C ARG A 780 26.80 23.76 -19.96
N SER A 781 26.06 24.14 -18.92
CA SER A 781 26.15 23.47 -17.62
C SER A 781 25.50 22.08 -17.71
N LEU A 782 26.30 21.03 -17.47
CA LEU A 782 25.86 19.64 -17.43
C LEU A 782 25.93 19.10 -15.98
N PRO A 783 25.05 18.17 -15.59
CA PRO A 783 23.96 17.59 -16.38
C PRO A 783 22.81 18.57 -16.66
N ALA A 784 22.10 18.34 -17.77
CA ALA A 784 20.93 19.11 -18.19
C ALA A 784 19.76 18.18 -18.53
N ALA A 785 18.55 18.72 -18.60
CA ALA A 785 17.34 18.02 -19.03
C ALA A 785 16.84 18.59 -20.36
N ALA A 786 16.24 17.73 -21.18
CA ALA A 786 15.53 18.15 -22.39
C ALA A 786 14.35 17.22 -22.68
N GLY A 787 13.44 17.67 -23.53
CA GLY A 787 12.46 16.81 -24.21
C GLY A 787 12.93 16.48 -25.63
N LEU A 788 12.77 15.24 -26.07
CA LEU A 788 12.90 14.92 -27.49
C LEU A 788 11.79 15.64 -28.28
N LYS A 789 12.06 16.11 -29.50
CA LYS A 789 11.01 16.67 -30.35
C LYS A 789 9.88 15.65 -30.51
N LYS A 790 8.65 16.13 -30.34
CA LYS A 790 7.42 15.33 -30.29
C LYS A 790 7.25 14.53 -31.59
N ASP A 791 7.14 13.22 -31.47
CA ASP A 791 6.45 12.41 -32.49
C ASP A 791 4.96 12.75 -32.38
N GLU A 792 4.30 13.08 -33.49
CA GLU A 792 2.90 13.51 -33.54
C GLU A 792 1.94 12.59 -32.75
N LYS A 793 2.33 11.32 -32.58
CA LYS A 793 1.55 10.28 -31.89
C LYS A 793 1.70 10.22 -30.37
N GLN A 794 2.70 10.87 -29.77
CA GLN A 794 2.93 10.81 -28.31
C GLN A 794 2.39 12.06 -27.61
N GLU A 795 1.55 11.90 -26.60
CA GLU A 795 0.95 13.03 -25.86
C GLU A 795 2.01 13.90 -25.17
N ARG A 796 3.06 13.27 -24.62
CA ARG A 796 4.18 13.94 -23.96
C ARG A 796 5.51 13.49 -24.57
N PRO A 797 6.41 14.41 -24.96
CA PRO A 797 7.71 14.04 -25.49
C PRO A 797 8.55 13.31 -24.43
N PRO A 798 9.28 12.25 -24.79
CA PRO A 798 10.18 11.57 -23.86
C PRO A 798 11.22 12.56 -23.33
N ARG A 799 11.41 12.56 -22.02
CA ARG A 799 12.42 13.38 -21.35
C ARG A 799 13.75 12.64 -21.30
N VAL A 800 14.84 13.40 -21.41
CA VAL A 800 16.20 12.87 -21.44
C VAL A 800 17.11 13.68 -20.51
N VAL A 801 18.15 13.02 -20.01
CA VAL A 801 19.27 13.68 -19.30
C VAL A 801 20.43 13.82 -20.27
N ILE A 802 20.92 15.04 -20.44
CA ILE A 802 22.10 15.38 -21.24
C ILE A 802 23.32 15.28 -20.32
N VAL A 803 24.30 14.47 -20.72
CA VAL A 803 25.55 14.20 -19.97
C VAL A 803 26.81 14.58 -20.74
N GLN A 804 26.69 14.88 -22.04
CA GLN A 804 27.79 15.34 -22.90
C GLN A 804 27.24 16.35 -23.90
N ALA A 805 28.01 17.37 -24.25
CA ALA A 805 27.66 18.36 -25.28
C ALA A 805 28.92 18.83 -25.99
N GLU A 806 28.99 18.66 -27.32
CA GLU A 806 30.12 19.08 -28.15
C GLU A 806 29.64 19.80 -29.40
N VAL A 807 30.31 20.89 -29.77
CA VAL A 807 30.11 21.62 -31.03
C VAL A 807 31.06 21.02 -32.07
N GLY A 808 30.50 20.54 -33.16
CA GLY A 808 31.26 19.98 -34.29
C GLY A 808 31.97 21.05 -35.13
N PRO A 809 32.87 20.63 -36.06
CA PRO A 809 33.51 21.54 -37.01
C PRO A 809 32.54 22.30 -37.93
N ASP A 810 31.32 21.78 -38.09
CA ASP A 810 30.21 22.38 -38.83
C ASP A 810 29.40 23.41 -38.00
N GLY A 811 29.75 23.59 -36.72
CA GLY A 811 29.05 24.46 -35.80
C GLY A 811 27.78 23.86 -35.21
N GLU A 812 27.40 22.61 -35.53
CA GLU A 812 26.24 21.96 -34.95
C GLU A 812 26.59 21.38 -33.57
N THR A 813 25.78 21.69 -32.56
CA THR A 813 25.92 21.07 -31.23
C THR A 813 25.31 19.67 -31.23
N THR A 814 26.11 18.67 -30.87
CA THR A 814 25.67 17.29 -30.60
C THR A 814 25.65 17.03 -29.11
N PHE A 815 24.60 16.38 -28.63
CA PHE A 815 24.39 16.03 -27.23
C PHE A 815 24.44 14.52 -27.01
N GLY A 816 25.10 14.10 -25.93
CA GLY A 816 25.03 12.74 -25.42
C GLY A 816 23.89 12.66 -24.42
N VAL A 817 22.85 11.90 -24.76
CA VAL A 817 21.62 11.81 -23.97
C VAL A 817 21.43 10.41 -23.38
N ILE A 818 20.94 10.37 -22.16
CA ILE A 818 20.42 9.18 -21.48
C ILE A 818 18.89 9.30 -21.50
N ALA A 819 18.24 8.40 -22.23
CA ALA A 819 16.80 8.22 -22.26
C ALA A 819 16.42 6.88 -21.60
N LYS A 820 15.14 6.69 -21.25
CA LYS A 820 14.65 5.44 -20.66
C LYS A 820 15.00 4.20 -21.50
N ASP A 821 15.07 4.35 -22.81
CA ASP A 821 15.22 3.27 -23.81
C ASP A 821 16.55 3.30 -24.57
N GLY A 822 17.50 4.18 -24.22
CA GLY A 822 18.80 4.21 -24.88
C GLY A 822 19.75 5.30 -24.39
N VAL A 823 21.06 5.07 -24.58
CA VAL A 823 22.12 6.08 -24.45
C VAL A 823 22.72 6.36 -25.82
N ARG A 824 22.55 7.59 -26.34
CA ARG A 824 22.84 7.94 -27.74
C ARG A 824 23.22 9.39 -27.95
N ALA A 825 23.87 9.68 -29.08
CA ALA A 825 24.08 11.04 -29.57
C ALA A 825 22.80 11.59 -30.22
N ARG A 826 22.53 12.88 -30.03
CA ARG A 826 21.41 13.60 -30.64
C ARG A 826 21.84 15.02 -31.03
N PRO A 827 21.58 15.48 -32.25
CA PRO A 827 21.84 16.87 -32.60
C PRO A 827 20.88 17.81 -31.84
N GLU A 828 21.30 19.05 -31.57
CA GLU A 828 20.50 20.06 -30.83
C GLU A 828 19.10 20.24 -31.42
N ARG A 829 18.99 20.19 -32.75
CA ARG A 829 17.71 20.30 -33.47
C ARG A 829 16.72 19.18 -33.17
N GLU A 830 17.08 18.09 -32.51
CA GLU A 830 16.17 17.02 -32.06
C GLU A 830 15.69 17.21 -30.62
N LEU A 831 16.21 18.22 -29.91
CA LEU A 831 15.91 18.49 -28.51
C LEU A 831 15.08 19.77 -28.36
N THR A 832 14.34 19.85 -27.26
CA THR A 832 13.52 21.01 -26.89
C THR A 832 13.64 21.28 -25.39
N GLY A 833 13.52 22.56 -25.00
CA GLY A 833 13.48 22.96 -23.59
C GLY A 833 14.73 22.55 -22.80
N ILE A 834 15.92 22.65 -23.43
CA ILE A 834 17.19 22.32 -22.77
C ILE A 834 17.39 23.25 -21.57
N LYS A 835 17.46 22.67 -20.36
CA LYS A 835 17.68 23.40 -19.11
C LYS A 835 18.70 22.66 -18.25
N SER A 836 19.64 23.38 -17.65
CA SER A 836 20.55 22.76 -16.68
C SER A 836 19.80 22.33 -15.43
N PHE A 837 20.35 21.39 -14.66
CA PHE A 837 19.74 21.04 -13.36
C PHE A 837 19.71 22.23 -12.39
N VAL A 838 20.71 23.12 -12.46
CA VAL A 838 20.75 24.36 -11.68
C VAL A 838 19.57 25.28 -12.01
N ASP A 839 19.21 25.39 -13.29
CA ASP A 839 18.04 26.16 -13.72
C ASP A 839 16.74 25.56 -13.20
N LEU A 840 16.60 24.24 -13.27
CA LEU A 840 15.42 23.54 -12.74
C LEU A 840 15.28 23.67 -11.22
N ASP A 841 16.39 23.65 -10.47
CA ASP A 841 16.40 23.87 -9.03
C ASP A 841 15.99 25.30 -8.68
N ARG A 842 16.45 26.30 -9.45
CA ARG A 842 16.05 27.70 -9.29
C ARG A 842 14.55 27.88 -9.55
N GLU A 843 14.04 27.35 -10.66
CA GLU A 843 12.62 27.41 -11.00
C GLU A 843 11.73 26.74 -9.93
N ALA A 844 12.15 25.58 -9.41
CA ALA A 844 11.43 24.90 -8.34
C ALA A 844 11.37 25.72 -7.05
N LYS A 845 12.48 26.38 -6.67
CA LYS A 845 12.53 27.28 -5.51
C LYS A 845 11.67 28.52 -5.69
N GLU A 846 11.65 29.09 -6.90
CA GLU A 846 10.78 30.23 -7.22
C GLU A 846 9.30 29.84 -7.20
N ALA A 847 8.95 28.66 -7.71
CA ALA A 847 7.59 28.14 -7.65
C ALA A 847 7.13 27.85 -6.21
N ALA A 848 8.00 27.28 -5.37
CA ALA A 848 7.71 27.06 -3.95
C ALA A 848 7.46 28.39 -3.22
N LYS A 849 8.30 29.41 -3.43
CA LYS A 849 8.11 30.75 -2.87
C LYS A 849 6.80 31.41 -3.32
N LYS A 850 6.40 31.23 -4.58
CA LYS A 850 5.12 31.76 -5.09
C LYS A 850 3.93 31.11 -4.36
N ARG A 851 3.94 29.78 -4.21
CA ARG A 851 2.92 29.03 -3.45
C ARG A 851 2.84 29.46 -1.99
N GLU A 852 3.99 29.64 -1.33
CA GLU A 852 4.05 30.14 0.05
C GLU A 852 3.52 31.57 0.19
N SER A 853 3.69 32.42 -0.84
CA SER A 853 3.23 33.80 -0.82
C SER A 853 1.73 34.00 -1.08
N GLY A 854 0.98 32.92 -1.36
CA GLY A 854 -0.45 32.99 -1.72
C GLY A 854 -0.76 33.79 -2.98
N LYS A 855 0.27 34.08 -3.80
CA LYS A 855 0.15 34.73 -5.11
C LYS A 855 0.20 33.65 -6.19
N GLU A 856 -0.92 32.95 -6.37
CA GLU A 856 -1.15 32.17 -7.59
C GLU A 856 -1.96 32.98 -8.62
#